data_AF-A0A952NTX4-F1
#
_entry.id   AF-A0A952NTX4-F1
#
_cell.length_a   1.000
_cell.length_b   1.000
_cell.length_c   1.000
_cell.angle_alpha   90.00
_cell.angle_beta   90.00
_cell.angle_gamma   90.00
#
_symmetry.space_group_name_H-M   'P 1'
#
loop_
_entity.id
_entity.type
_entity.pdbx_description
1 polymer ?
#
loop_
_entity_poly.entity_id
_entity_poly.type
_entity_poly.pdbx_seq_one_letter_code
_entity_poly.pdbx_strand_id
1 'polypeptide(L)'
;MKFSSRFHQAALAAFCAFPVLFLTACGAPRQMSEEEKYRLANCKPVESYRSYQETPYVGSQDIVHTYQNLRATLNSACASCHLSPAKSGGFTYIDTYRAQEISLGGKLTWVDGFFETAEKMRESIFHADPSKQMPPADRRAKNPEAFLKMGRELEIWIQAGKPEGNFKAGTGPKVLTGKPRPVKPMSSSELGDCVPVAGIVGFDYEMDRFFENATELPKHLSETDMTSLDPLALARTGTFAYNVEYPLWADNAEKGRWLHVPWKLENGRLVKQSIRYNPETKNFDIPENTRFYKSFYRAITMPDGKIRMRRMETRLIVARTPSDKSLFGTYQWDETEQVATLVTAPYRDGTPWKDLVYAVPIDEVKGKFRDYAIPGRQRCIDCHVGSPSKNFILGFQPLQINKRAFGEAGRLDPALSSDLSQVQRFLEYGVISGIKSPADLPRLEDSGNMPARNVYELRANGYTVGNCFHCHNPDGIAFNKDNGVRLGLGPGELFSFNTQLKSVQQPQRRMVHQNGELDSSHIWRKVADPPTAQGIYSQMPMHTPGAPDCRVLEVMGRWIRSFESLQAAETWENNCKPSSTLHWIDMDLTWPSGETFMPRRNDWKDPVEGMPQKYRDIQLTENLRQAITTEYPVGYWLKRPACEFPKTDLPPEKRLPWMMKGTQPKRPYGEIYYASPGAHFFKNTCAKCHGPKGDGDSPLARSILNWSGGGVRVANFMEGMFGNKNENLKTFDIDGVNYGGQYLIWMAMEGTRVKFPPEVASAMGKHGGQMLNGIREKCLSQISIEKASSPNFMDHEIFRAVCFMENLYAGHPDLEFDPASGQPRHPERVEAWLDRAAWNAGWAIYEYLKEMASGTVRPNNDQCEMVYKKGGT
;
A
#
# COMPACT_ATOMS: atom_id res chain seq x y z
N MET A 1 -39.56 -43.12 39.19
CA MET A 1 -40.75 -42.86 40.02
C MET A 1 -41.50 -41.69 39.38
N LYS A 2 -42.77 -41.85 38.98
CA LYS A 2 -43.98 -41.35 39.68
C LYS A 2 -43.88 -39.84 40.03
N PHE A 3 -44.79 -38.95 39.61
CA PHE A 3 -46.16 -39.10 39.07
C PHE A 3 -46.43 -38.27 37.79
N SER A 4 -47.66 -38.29 37.27
CA SER A 4 -48.08 -37.68 36.01
C SER A 4 -49.50 -37.10 36.06
N SER A 5 -49.89 -36.33 35.03
CA SER A 5 -51.28 -35.93 34.68
C SER A 5 -51.94 -34.90 35.62
N ARG A 6 -53.04 -34.19 35.31
CA ARG A 6 -53.78 -33.70 34.10
C ARG A 6 -54.97 -32.86 34.67
N PHE A 7 -55.86 -32.31 33.81
CA PHE A 7 -57.17 -31.72 34.16
C PHE A 7 -57.12 -30.33 34.88
N HIS A 8 -58.07 -29.39 34.72
CA HIS A 8 -59.22 -29.31 33.80
C HIS A 8 -59.58 -27.85 33.40
N GLN A 9 -60.74 -27.65 32.73
CA GLN A 9 -61.23 -26.36 32.20
C GLN A 9 -62.44 -25.79 32.97
N ALA A 10 -62.62 -24.46 32.87
CA ALA A 10 -63.88 -23.70 32.78
C ALA A 10 -64.94 -23.61 33.92
N ALA A 11 -65.13 -22.37 34.42
CA ALA A 11 -66.40 -21.67 34.74
C ALA A 11 -66.05 -20.17 35.00
N LEU A 12 -66.71 -19.11 34.48
CA LEU A 12 -68.05 -18.56 34.78
C LEU A 12 -68.29 -18.34 36.30
N ALA A 13 -68.75 -17.19 36.84
CA ALA A 13 -68.98 -15.81 36.35
C ALA A 13 -69.09 -14.87 37.62
N ALA A 14 -69.47 -13.58 37.67
CA ALA A 14 -69.92 -12.54 36.73
C ALA A 14 -69.80 -11.13 37.40
N PHE A 15 -70.23 -10.04 36.72
CA PHE A 15 -70.29 -8.62 37.19
C PHE A 15 -68.91 -7.92 37.40
N CYS A 16 -68.77 -6.58 37.30
CA CYS A 16 -69.71 -5.50 36.95
C CYS A 16 -69.04 -4.44 36.03
N ALA A 17 -69.82 -3.50 35.49
CA ALA A 17 -69.36 -2.57 34.45
C ALA A 17 -68.75 -1.25 34.96
N PHE A 18 -67.73 -0.74 34.24
CA PHE A 18 -67.29 0.66 34.26
C PHE A 18 -66.77 1.05 32.85
N PRO A 19 -67.22 2.19 32.26
CA PRO A 19 -66.75 2.62 30.94
C PRO A 19 -65.43 3.40 31.05
N VAL A 20 -64.37 2.89 30.42
CA VAL A 20 -63.12 3.65 30.22
C VAL A 20 -63.29 4.61 29.06
N LEU A 21 -63.09 5.92 29.29
CA LEU A 21 -63.01 6.90 28.20
C LEU A 21 -61.75 6.64 27.38
N PHE A 22 -61.92 6.03 26.20
CA PHE A 22 -60.89 6.07 25.16
C PHE A 22 -60.85 7.46 24.53
N LEU A 23 -59.86 8.26 24.95
CA LEU A 23 -59.53 9.52 24.28
C LEU A 23 -59.05 9.25 22.86
N THR A 24 -59.92 9.49 21.88
CA THR A 24 -59.64 9.37 20.45
C THR A 24 -58.78 10.53 19.95
N ALA A 25 -57.55 10.61 20.45
CA ALA A 25 -56.51 11.54 19.99
C ALA A 25 -55.94 11.15 18.61
N CYS A 26 -56.82 10.97 17.62
CA CYS A 26 -56.46 10.86 16.22
C CYS A 26 -55.99 12.23 15.71
N GLY A 27 -54.72 12.53 15.93
CA GLY A 27 -54.06 13.64 15.23
C GLY A 27 -54.21 13.45 13.72
N ALA A 28 -54.63 14.50 13.02
CA ALA A 28 -54.89 14.43 11.58
C ALA A 28 -53.63 13.92 10.83
N PRO A 29 -53.79 13.03 9.82
CA PRO A 29 -52.65 12.49 9.10
C PRO A 29 -51.87 13.63 8.45
N ARG A 30 -50.56 13.72 8.74
CA ARG A 30 -49.68 14.75 8.19
C ARG A 30 -49.71 14.67 6.67
N GLN A 31 -50.29 15.69 6.04
CA GLN A 31 -50.34 15.81 4.58
C GLN A 31 -48.91 15.87 4.04
N MET A 32 -48.57 14.95 3.13
CA MET A 32 -47.24 14.87 2.53
C MET A 32 -47.03 16.03 1.55
N SER A 33 -45.85 16.64 1.60
CA SER A 33 -45.43 17.64 0.61
C SER A 33 -45.26 17.02 -0.78
N GLU A 34 -45.35 17.85 -1.82
CA GLU A 34 -45.11 17.37 -3.20
C GLU A 34 -43.68 16.82 -3.39
N GLU A 35 -42.71 17.33 -2.62
CA GLU A 35 -41.34 16.80 -2.59
C GLU A 35 -41.27 15.38 -1.99
N GLU A 36 -41.93 15.14 -0.86
CA GLU A 36 -42.02 13.80 -0.26
C GLU A 36 -42.75 12.81 -1.19
N LYS A 37 -43.81 13.25 -1.88
CA LYS A 37 -44.50 12.44 -2.90
C LYS A 37 -43.59 12.15 -4.10
N TYR A 38 -42.90 13.16 -4.62
CA TYR A 38 -41.98 13.02 -5.76
C TYR A 38 -40.83 12.06 -5.40
N ARG A 39 -40.26 12.15 -4.19
CA ARG A 39 -39.21 11.22 -3.73
C ARG A 39 -39.74 9.79 -3.70
N LEU A 40 -40.90 9.53 -3.09
CA LEU A 40 -41.50 8.18 -3.06
C LEU A 40 -41.81 7.61 -4.46
N ALA A 41 -42.26 8.45 -5.40
CA ALA A 41 -42.57 8.00 -6.76
C ALA A 41 -41.33 7.63 -7.58
N ASN A 42 -40.19 8.31 -7.34
CA ASN A 42 -39.00 8.24 -8.18
C ASN A 42 -37.78 7.60 -7.50
N CYS A 43 -37.83 7.35 -6.19
CA CYS A 43 -36.77 6.76 -5.40
C CYS A 43 -37.38 5.89 -4.28
N LYS A 44 -37.39 4.57 -4.49
CA LYS A 44 -38.00 3.60 -3.56
C LYS A 44 -37.10 3.47 -2.32
N PRO A 45 -37.62 3.51 -1.07
CA PRO A 45 -36.78 3.33 0.12
C PRO A 45 -35.91 2.07 0.06
N VAL A 46 -34.65 2.16 0.51
CA VAL A 46 -33.72 1.00 0.52
C VAL A 46 -34.15 0.00 1.58
N GLU A 47 -34.39 -1.25 1.14
CA GLU A 47 -34.38 -2.42 2.01
C GLU A 47 -32.95 -2.97 2.09
N SER A 48 -32.25 -2.69 3.19
CA SER A 48 -30.90 -3.20 3.50
C SER A 48 -30.86 -3.74 4.92
N TYR A 49 -30.13 -4.84 5.14
CA TYR A 49 -29.85 -5.35 6.49
C TYR A 49 -28.89 -4.45 7.28
N ARG A 50 -28.00 -3.74 6.58
CA ARG A 50 -27.10 -2.72 7.16
C ARG A 50 -27.65 -1.33 6.83
N SER A 51 -28.42 -0.78 7.76
CA SER A 51 -28.82 0.63 7.75
C SER A 51 -28.28 1.37 8.96
N TYR A 52 -27.85 2.62 8.78
CA TYR A 52 -27.26 3.47 9.82
C TYR A 52 -27.77 4.91 9.72
N GLN A 53 -27.67 5.67 10.81
CA GLN A 53 -27.88 7.11 10.78
C GLN A 53 -26.56 7.85 10.55
N GLU A 54 -26.50 8.72 9.55
CA GLU A 54 -25.40 9.68 9.40
C GLU A 54 -25.50 10.81 10.43
N THR A 55 -24.40 11.51 10.72
CA THR A 55 -24.34 12.65 11.65
C THR A 55 -25.39 13.72 11.29
N PRO A 56 -26.07 14.37 12.26
CA PRO A 56 -27.04 15.42 11.94
C PRO A 56 -26.29 16.67 11.47
N TYR A 57 -26.62 17.15 10.27
CA TYR A 57 -26.07 18.39 9.71
C TYR A 57 -26.31 19.59 10.65
N VAL A 58 -25.26 20.32 11.01
CA VAL A 58 -25.35 21.59 11.74
C VAL A 58 -24.61 22.67 10.95
N GLY A 59 -25.07 22.95 9.73
CA GLY A 59 -24.34 23.78 8.75
C GLY A 59 -24.00 25.19 9.23
N SER A 60 -22.76 25.40 9.64
CA SER A 60 -22.11 26.71 9.65
C SER A 60 -21.11 26.77 8.49
N GLN A 61 -21.14 27.84 7.70
CA GLN A 61 -20.11 28.06 6.65
C GLN A 61 -18.76 28.50 7.25
N ASP A 62 -18.71 28.76 8.56
CA ASP A 62 -17.49 29.00 9.32
C ASP A 62 -16.58 27.76 9.32
N ILE A 63 -15.41 27.87 8.70
CA ILE A 63 -14.33 26.89 8.88
C ILE A 63 -13.87 26.94 10.35
N VAL A 64 -14.11 25.85 11.07
CA VAL A 64 -13.54 25.63 12.40
C VAL A 64 -12.22 24.90 12.23
N HIS A 65 -11.12 25.54 12.59
CA HIS A 65 -9.82 24.89 12.64
C HIS A 65 -9.65 24.20 14.00
N THR A 66 -8.86 23.13 14.05
CA THR A 66 -8.56 22.42 15.30
C THR A 66 -7.07 22.11 15.42
N TYR A 67 -6.57 22.15 16.64
CA TYR A 67 -5.16 21.89 16.92
C TYR A 67 -4.72 20.51 16.40
N GLN A 68 -5.58 19.49 16.45
CA GLN A 68 -5.24 18.15 15.94
C GLN A 68 -5.04 18.12 14.41
N ASN A 69 -5.85 18.84 13.63
CA ASN A 69 -5.66 18.94 12.18
C ASN A 69 -4.42 19.76 11.81
N LEU A 70 -4.14 20.83 12.57
CA LEU A 70 -2.90 21.59 12.41
C LEU A 70 -1.66 20.76 12.77
N ARG A 71 -1.67 20.08 13.92
CA ARG A 71 -0.64 19.12 14.37
C ARG A 71 -0.39 18.04 13.32
N ALA A 72 -1.45 17.43 12.77
CA ALA A 72 -1.35 16.43 11.71
C ALA A 72 -0.65 17.00 10.46
N THR A 73 -1.05 18.20 10.02
CA THR A 73 -0.48 18.88 8.86
C THR A 73 0.99 19.26 9.05
N LEU A 74 1.33 19.82 10.22
CA LEU A 74 2.70 20.19 10.58
C LEU A 74 3.60 18.95 10.75
N ASN A 75 3.11 17.88 11.36
CA ASN A 75 3.86 16.61 11.41
C ASN A 75 4.09 16.04 10.02
N SER A 76 3.08 16.09 9.15
CA SER A 76 3.21 15.64 7.75
C SER A 76 4.37 16.38 7.05
N ALA A 77 4.39 17.71 7.06
CA ALA A 77 5.44 18.49 6.40
C ALA A 77 6.81 18.45 7.12
N CYS A 78 6.83 18.64 8.44
CA CYS A 78 8.04 18.97 9.20
C CYS A 78 8.70 17.77 9.89
N ALA A 79 7.93 16.76 10.34
CA ALA A 79 8.47 15.73 11.24
C ALA A 79 9.67 14.99 10.64
N SER A 80 9.61 14.74 9.32
CA SER A 80 10.63 14.03 8.55
C SER A 80 12.05 14.63 8.64
N CYS A 81 12.19 15.89 9.05
CA CYS A 81 13.48 16.60 9.19
C CYS A 81 13.67 17.25 10.57
N HIS A 82 12.57 17.55 11.29
CA HIS A 82 12.57 18.33 12.52
C HIS A 82 12.01 17.60 13.76
N LEU A 83 11.39 16.42 13.62
CA LEU A 83 10.96 15.65 14.80
C LEU A 83 12.18 14.96 15.43
N SER A 84 12.32 15.09 16.75
CA SER A 84 13.37 14.43 17.52
C SER A 84 13.41 12.91 17.25
N PRO A 85 14.59 12.29 17.03
CA PRO A 85 15.94 12.80 17.26
C PRO A 85 16.55 13.62 16.10
N ALA A 86 15.81 13.94 15.04
CA ALA A 86 16.36 14.68 13.89
C ALA A 86 16.71 16.13 14.26
N LYS A 87 17.95 16.54 13.92
CA LYS A 87 18.49 17.89 14.16
C LYS A 87 18.92 18.53 12.84
N SER A 88 17.95 18.92 12.02
CA SER A 88 18.18 19.62 10.75
C SER A 88 17.25 20.82 10.59
N GLY A 89 17.67 21.85 9.85
CA GLY A 89 16.83 23.00 9.53
C GLY A 89 16.56 23.99 10.68
N GLY A 90 17.49 24.13 11.65
CA GLY A 90 17.47 25.24 12.63
C GLY A 90 16.55 25.08 13.85
N PHE A 91 15.60 24.15 13.84
CA PHE A 91 14.81 23.77 15.01
C PHE A 91 14.51 22.26 15.04
N THR A 92 14.27 21.73 16.24
CA THR A 92 13.83 20.36 16.51
C THR A 92 12.67 20.41 17.51
N TYR A 93 11.65 19.57 17.31
CA TYR A 93 10.47 19.50 18.19
C TYR A 93 10.10 18.04 18.54
N ILE A 94 9.15 17.85 19.46
CA ILE A 94 8.49 16.58 19.78
C ILE A 94 6.97 16.65 19.51
N ASP A 95 6.35 15.52 19.22
CA ASP A 95 4.93 15.41 18.84
C ASP A 95 3.96 15.54 20.04
N THR A 96 4.08 16.67 20.76
CA THR A 96 3.31 17.01 21.95
C THR A 96 2.95 18.49 21.91
N TYR A 97 1.82 18.86 22.51
CA TYR A 97 1.40 20.27 22.62
C TYR A 97 2.44 21.13 23.37
N ARG A 98 3.05 20.56 24.41
CA ARG A 98 4.09 21.18 25.23
C ARG A 98 5.41 20.43 25.16
N ALA A 99 6.49 21.18 25.31
CA ALA A 99 7.85 20.70 25.52
C ALA A 99 7.97 19.74 26.71
N GLN A 100 8.89 18.78 26.61
CA GLN A 100 9.13 17.73 27.61
C GLN A 100 10.62 17.33 27.63
N GLU A 101 11.07 16.70 28.72
CA GLU A 101 12.33 15.95 28.72
C GLU A 101 12.11 14.56 28.10
N ILE A 102 12.97 14.19 27.15
CA ILE A 102 13.02 12.84 26.57
C ILE A 102 14.44 12.28 26.60
N SER A 103 14.56 10.95 26.74
CA SER A 103 15.85 10.28 26.72
C SER A 103 16.35 10.09 25.29
N LEU A 104 17.42 10.79 24.93
CA LEU A 104 18.07 10.71 23.63
C LEU A 104 19.47 10.12 23.80
N GLY A 105 19.70 8.92 23.26
CA GLY A 105 20.98 8.22 23.39
C GLY A 105 21.39 7.89 24.83
N GLY A 106 20.42 7.79 25.75
CA GLY A 106 20.65 7.60 27.18
C GLY A 106 20.80 8.89 28.00
N LYS A 107 20.72 10.07 27.38
CA LYS A 107 20.74 11.37 28.07
C LYS A 107 19.38 12.07 28.01
N LEU A 108 18.84 12.44 29.16
CA LEU A 108 17.67 13.33 29.25
C LEU A 108 17.98 14.66 28.55
N THR A 109 17.09 15.05 27.63
CA THR A 109 17.22 16.24 26.80
C THR A 109 15.84 16.91 26.73
N TRP A 110 15.78 18.19 27.11
CA TRP A 110 14.61 19.03 26.86
C TRP A 110 14.42 19.25 25.35
N VAL A 111 13.19 19.08 24.85
CA VAL A 111 12.83 19.37 23.45
C VAL A 111 11.49 20.10 23.39
N ASP A 112 11.42 21.11 22.53
CA ASP A 112 10.26 21.97 22.34
C ASP A 112 9.03 21.19 21.82
N GLY A 113 7.83 21.54 22.29
CA GLY A 113 6.57 21.06 21.73
C GLY A 113 6.04 21.98 20.63
N PHE A 114 4.83 21.71 20.15
CA PHE A 114 4.17 22.56 19.16
C PHE A 114 3.95 24.00 19.65
N PHE A 115 3.56 24.19 20.91
CA PHE A 115 3.34 25.54 21.45
C PHE A 115 4.64 26.36 21.48
N GLU A 116 5.77 25.74 21.82
CA GLU A 116 7.07 26.43 21.93
C GLU A 116 7.78 26.62 20.57
N THR A 117 7.40 25.83 19.54
CA THR A 117 8.02 25.89 18.20
C THR A 117 7.19 26.69 17.18
N ALA A 118 5.93 27.02 17.49
CA ALA A 118 4.96 27.61 16.55
C ALA A 118 5.50 28.84 15.79
N GLU A 119 6.04 29.82 16.51
CA GLU A 119 6.57 31.05 15.92
C GLU A 119 7.78 30.77 15.02
N LYS A 120 8.68 29.86 15.43
CA LYS A 120 9.86 29.43 14.65
C LYS A 120 9.44 28.77 13.34
N MET A 121 8.41 27.91 13.37
CA MET A 121 7.82 27.30 12.18
C MET A 121 7.21 28.36 11.24
N ARG A 122 6.43 29.30 11.78
CA ARG A 122 5.78 30.39 11.02
C ARG A 122 6.81 31.31 10.36
N GLU A 123 7.87 31.65 11.08
CA GLU A 123 8.98 32.46 10.58
C GLU A 123 9.78 31.75 9.50
N SER A 124 9.97 30.44 9.64
CA SER A 124 10.62 29.63 8.60
C SER A 124 9.77 29.55 7.33
N ILE A 125 8.44 29.39 7.44
CA ILE A 125 7.53 29.28 6.29
C ILE A 125 7.40 30.61 5.53
N PHE A 126 7.34 31.74 6.24
CA PHE A 126 7.18 33.08 5.65
C PHE A 126 8.47 33.93 5.66
N HIS A 127 9.64 33.28 5.71
CA HIS A 127 10.91 33.99 5.77
C HIS A 127 11.15 34.86 4.54
N ALA A 128 11.48 36.15 4.75
CA ALA A 128 11.61 37.13 3.67
C ALA A 128 12.81 36.89 2.73
N ASP A 129 13.90 36.32 3.26
CA ASP A 129 15.02 35.79 2.47
C ASP A 129 14.67 34.38 1.95
N PRO A 130 14.52 34.17 0.61
CA PRO A 130 14.08 32.90 0.05
C PRO A 130 15.01 31.71 0.29
N SER A 131 16.29 31.97 0.61
CA SER A 131 17.30 30.93 0.91
C SER A 131 17.15 30.33 2.30
N LYS A 132 16.54 31.09 3.23
CA LYS A 132 16.24 30.68 4.61
C LYS A 132 14.78 30.24 4.81
N GLN A 133 13.93 30.52 3.82
CA GLN A 133 12.54 30.07 3.80
C GLN A 133 12.46 28.54 3.68
N MET A 134 11.56 27.92 4.45
CA MET A 134 11.39 26.46 4.56
C MET A 134 9.99 26.00 4.09
N PRO A 135 9.89 24.79 3.48
CA PRO A 135 11.00 23.94 3.02
C PRO A 135 11.81 24.64 1.90
N PRO A 136 12.94 24.10 1.42
CA PRO A 136 13.75 24.70 0.37
C PRO A 136 12.97 24.97 -0.94
N ALA A 137 13.45 25.91 -1.75
CA ALA A 137 12.67 26.52 -2.85
C ALA A 137 12.21 25.51 -3.92
N ASP A 138 13.05 24.53 -4.25
CA ASP A 138 12.74 23.42 -5.16
C ASP A 138 11.55 22.58 -4.67
N ARG A 139 11.44 22.38 -3.34
CA ARG A 139 10.31 21.67 -2.73
C ARG A 139 9.07 22.56 -2.64
N ARG A 140 9.22 23.85 -2.35
CA ARG A 140 8.09 24.82 -2.35
C ARG A 140 7.43 24.87 -3.72
N ALA A 141 8.22 24.86 -4.79
CA ALA A 141 7.75 24.93 -6.17
C ALA A 141 6.85 23.73 -6.57
N LYS A 142 7.05 22.54 -5.99
CA LYS A 142 6.24 21.34 -6.28
C LYS A 142 4.82 21.38 -5.68
N ASN A 143 4.59 22.18 -4.64
CA ASN A 143 3.30 22.21 -3.93
C ASN A 143 3.07 23.54 -3.17
N PRO A 144 3.08 24.70 -3.85
CA PRO A 144 3.10 26.01 -3.19
C PRO A 144 1.83 26.27 -2.38
N GLU A 145 0.65 25.81 -2.83
CA GLU A 145 -0.60 26.02 -2.12
C GLU A 145 -0.63 25.34 -0.74
N ALA A 146 -0.13 24.11 -0.61
CA ALA A 146 -0.17 23.39 0.66
C ALA A 146 0.72 24.07 1.72
N PHE A 147 1.93 24.51 1.34
CA PHE A 147 2.82 25.22 2.26
C PHE A 147 2.24 26.59 2.68
N LEU A 148 1.65 27.34 1.74
CA LEU A 148 0.99 28.60 2.04
C LEU A 148 -0.28 28.41 2.89
N LYS A 149 -1.03 27.31 2.69
CA LYS A 149 -2.17 26.94 3.55
C LYS A 149 -1.71 26.65 4.97
N MET A 150 -0.73 25.74 5.13
CA MET A 150 -0.18 25.34 6.42
C MET A 150 0.37 26.55 7.20
N GLY A 151 1.10 27.45 6.53
CA GLY A 151 1.57 28.69 7.15
C GLY A 151 0.44 29.59 7.65
N ARG A 152 -0.65 29.74 6.89
CA ARG A 152 -1.84 30.51 7.32
C ARG A 152 -2.58 29.83 8.48
N GLU A 153 -2.76 28.51 8.46
CA GLU A 153 -3.41 27.79 9.56
C GLU A 153 -2.62 27.87 10.87
N LEU A 154 -1.28 27.83 10.78
CA LEU A 154 -0.36 28.06 11.89
C LEU A 154 -0.44 29.50 12.42
N GLU A 155 -0.44 30.51 11.53
CA GLU A 155 -0.60 31.92 11.90
C GLU A 155 -1.94 32.17 12.61
N ILE A 156 -3.04 31.60 12.08
CA ILE A 156 -4.37 31.69 12.69
C ILE A 156 -4.39 31.03 14.09
N TRP A 157 -3.67 29.93 14.29
CA TRP A 157 -3.52 29.30 15.62
C TRP A 157 -2.72 30.16 16.59
N ILE A 158 -1.62 30.77 16.14
CA ILE A 158 -0.81 31.71 16.93
C ILE A 158 -1.68 32.90 17.38
N GLN A 159 -2.41 33.52 16.45
CA GLN A 159 -3.31 34.64 16.73
C GLN A 159 -4.47 34.27 17.67
N ALA A 160 -4.94 33.01 17.66
CA ALA A 160 -5.94 32.50 18.58
C ALA A 160 -5.40 32.19 20.00
N GLY A 161 -4.11 32.42 20.27
CA GLY A 161 -3.48 32.12 21.56
C GLY A 161 -2.98 30.68 21.70
N LYS A 162 -2.81 29.96 20.57
CA LYS A 162 -2.37 28.56 20.47
C LYS A 162 -3.17 27.57 21.34
N PRO A 163 -4.52 27.55 21.30
CA PRO A 163 -5.32 26.63 22.11
C PRO A 163 -5.17 25.17 21.66
N GLU A 164 -5.22 24.22 22.59
CA GLU A 164 -5.12 22.78 22.31
C GLU A 164 -6.39 22.16 21.68
N GLY A 165 -7.44 22.97 21.47
CA GLY A 165 -8.72 22.56 20.91
C GLY A 165 -9.09 23.27 19.60
N ASN A 166 -10.34 23.72 19.50
CA ASN A 166 -10.90 24.37 18.32
C ASN A 166 -10.58 25.88 18.31
N PHE A 167 -10.33 26.46 17.13
CA PHE A 167 -9.99 27.86 16.97
C PHE A 167 -10.53 28.45 15.64
N LYS A 168 -10.59 29.78 15.59
CA LYS A 168 -10.99 30.59 14.42
C LYS A 168 -10.11 31.82 14.32
N ALA A 169 -9.99 32.39 13.11
CA ALA A 169 -9.30 33.66 12.90
C ALA A 169 -10.03 34.81 13.62
N GLY A 170 -9.25 35.74 14.18
CA GLY A 170 -9.78 36.94 14.80
C GLY A 170 -10.30 37.95 13.77
N THR A 171 -11.41 38.60 14.08
CA THR A 171 -11.96 39.81 13.42
C THR A 171 -12.57 39.68 12.00
N GLY A 172 -13.81 39.18 11.95
CA GLY A 172 -14.86 39.71 11.06
C GLY A 172 -15.49 38.72 10.06
N PRO A 173 -16.67 39.04 9.47
CA PRO A 173 -17.66 40.06 9.88
C PRO A 173 -18.67 39.49 10.91
N LYS A 174 -19.83 40.13 11.10
CA LYS A 174 -20.88 39.66 12.02
C LYS A 174 -21.50 38.33 11.55
N VAL A 175 -21.79 37.45 12.53
CA VAL A 175 -22.58 36.22 12.37
C VAL A 175 -23.89 36.51 11.62
N LEU A 176 -24.10 35.84 10.47
CA LEU A 176 -25.43 35.74 9.86
C LEU A 176 -26.28 34.81 10.71
N THR A 177 -27.28 35.35 11.41
CA THR A 177 -28.13 34.60 12.35
C THR A 177 -29.21 33.76 11.66
N GLY A 178 -28.82 32.97 10.65
CA GLY A 178 -29.57 31.81 10.23
C GLY A 178 -29.22 30.64 11.15
N LYS A 179 -30.14 30.21 12.03
CA LYS A 179 -29.95 28.93 12.72
C LYS A 179 -29.91 27.83 11.64
N PRO A 180 -28.84 27.02 11.52
CA PRO A 180 -28.93 25.80 10.73
C PRO A 180 -30.09 24.98 11.26
N ARG A 181 -31.07 24.69 10.40
CA ARG A 181 -32.09 23.69 10.71
C ARG A 181 -31.39 22.34 10.64
N PRO A 182 -31.30 21.56 11.74
CA PRO A 182 -30.64 20.28 11.66
C PRO A 182 -31.42 19.39 10.71
N VAL A 183 -30.77 18.90 9.65
CA VAL A 183 -31.35 17.84 8.84
C VAL A 183 -31.52 16.65 9.77
N LYS A 184 -32.75 16.16 9.92
CA LYS A 184 -33.02 15.00 10.78
C LYS A 184 -32.16 13.84 10.28
N PRO A 185 -31.41 13.14 11.16
CA PRO A 185 -30.56 12.04 10.73
C PRO A 185 -31.42 10.97 10.06
N MET A 186 -31.21 10.78 8.75
CA MET A 186 -31.94 9.82 7.94
C MET A 186 -31.34 8.42 8.09
N SER A 187 -32.13 7.38 7.85
CA SER A 187 -31.61 6.02 7.73
C SER A 187 -30.99 5.86 6.34
N SER A 188 -29.72 5.50 6.28
CA SER A 188 -28.87 5.40 5.08
C SER A 188 -28.18 4.03 5.06
N SER A 189 -27.51 3.69 3.96
CA SER A 189 -26.86 2.38 3.71
C SER A 189 -25.73 2.53 2.69
N GLU A 190 -25.05 1.43 2.28
CA GLU A 190 -24.12 1.49 1.13
C GLU A 190 -24.79 1.99 -0.17
N LEU A 191 -26.13 1.89 -0.27
CA LEU A 191 -26.94 2.37 -1.40
C LEU A 191 -27.63 3.73 -1.14
N GLY A 192 -27.39 4.37 0.01
CA GLY A 192 -28.13 5.55 0.48
C GLY A 192 -29.46 5.22 1.18
N ASP A 193 -30.38 6.18 1.21
CA ASP A 193 -31.74 6.03 1.79
C ASP A 193 -32.75 5.44 0.81
N CYS A 194 -32.57 5.64 -0.50
CA CYS A 194 -33.50 5.23 -1.54
C CYS A 194 -32.81 4.79 -2.84
N VAL A 195 -33.49 3.92 -3.58
CA VAL A 195 -33.09 3.39 -4.89
C VAL A 195 -33.89 4.10 -6.00
N PRO A 196 -33.24 4.88 -6.87
CA PRO A 196 -33.88 5.53 -8.01
C PRO A 196 -34.64 4.58 -8.95
N VAL A 197 -35.61 5.11 -9.69
CA VAL A 197 -36.26 4.40 -10.81
C VAL A 197 -35.54 4.73 -12.13
N ALA A 198 -35.51 3.77 -13.06
CA ALA A 198 -34.85 3.95 -14.37
C ALA A 198 -35.34 5.19 -15.15
N GLY A 199 -36.60 5.58 -14.96
CA GLY A 199 -37.20 6.75 -15.62
C GLY A 199 -36.69 8.13 -15.19
N ILE A 200 -35.89 8.24 -14.12
CA ILE A 200 -35.22 9.51 -13.75
C ILE A 200 -33.70 9.51 -13.99
N VAL A 201 -33.18 8.45 -14.59
CA VAL A 201 -31.76 8.32 -14.92
C VAL A 201 -31.39 9.29 -16.05
N GLY A 202 -30.59 10.31 -15.72
CA GLY A 202 -30.06 11.28 -16.67
C GLY A 202 -28.57 11.10 -16.93
N PHE A 203 -27.89 12.22 -17.21
CA PHE A 203 -26.46 12.30 -17.53
C PHE A 203 -25.95 13.73 -17.36
N ASP A 204 -24.62 13.90 -17.31
CA ASP A 204 -23.96 15.20 -17.27
C ASP A 204 -22.81 15.23 -18.29
N TYR A 205 -23.11 15.69 -19.50
CA TYR A 205 -22.13 15.74 -20.58
C TYR A 205 -21.06 16.82 -20.38
N GLU A 206 -21.33 17.86 -19.57
CA GLU A 206 -20.32 18.88 -19.27
C GLU A 206 -19.27 18.32 -18.29
N MET A 207 -19.71 17.58 -17.27
CA MET A 207 -18.83 16.84 -16.35
C MET A 207 -18.08 15.70 -17.05
N ASP A 208 -18.73 14.95 -17.95
CA ASP A 208 -18.07 13.94 -18.79
C ASP A 208 -16.95 14.55 -19.63
N ARG A 209 -17.22 15.68 -20.29
CA ARG A 209 -16.23 16.36 -21.13
C ARG A 209 -15.10 17.00 -20.32
N PHE A 210 -15.39 17.49 -19.11
CA PHE A 210 -14.36 17.91 -18.17
C PHE A 210 -13.41 16.73 -17.85
N PHE A 211 -13.94 15.59 -17.42
CA PHE A 211 -13.12 14.42 -17.09
C PHE A 211 -12.48 13.73 -18.30
N GLU A 212 -13.01 13.90 -19.51
CA GLU A 212 -12.33 13.48 -20.75
C GLU A 212 -11.02 14.24 -20.98
N ASN A 213 -10.98 15.53 -20.65
CA ASN A 213 -9.84 16.42 -20.92
C ASN A 213 -8.94 16.66 -19.69
N ALA A 214 -9.37 16.29 -18.49
CA ALA A 214 -8.64 16.54 -17.25
C ALA A 214 -7.28 15.81 -17.19
N THR A 215 -6.25 16.52 -16.69
CA THR A 215 -4.93 15.96 -16.36
C THR A 215 -4.71 15.77 -14.85
N GLU A 216 -5.57 16.37 -14.03
CA GLU A 216 -5.56 16.33 -12.57
C GLU A 216 -7.00 16.29 -12.03
N LEU A 217 -7.16 16.08 -10.73
CA LEU A 217 -8.48 16.15 -10.07
C LEU A 217 -8.76 17.56 -9.54
N PRO A 218 -10.02 18.02 -9.55
CA PRO A 218 -10.37 19.31 -8.98
C PRO A 218 -10.19 19.34 -7.46
N LYS A 219 -10.31 20.53 -6.87
CA LYS A 219 -9.88 20.82 -5.49
C LYS A 219 -10.90 20.34 -4.46
N HIS A 220 -12.18 20.42 -4.79
CA HIS A 220 -13.31 20.08 -3.95
C HIS A 220 -14.16 18.97 -4.58
N LEU A 221 -14.66 18.05 -3.75
CA LEU A 221 -15.47 16.93 -4.22
C LEU A 221 -16.76 17.38 -4.94
N SER A 222 -17.30 18.54 -4.56
CA SER A 222 -18.46 19.17 -5.19
C SER A 222 -18.19 19.73 -6.61
N GLU A 223 -16.94 19.75 -7.06
CA GLU A 223 -16.51 20.09 -8.43
C GLU A 223 -16.43 18.83 -9.32
N THR A 224 -17.03 17.72 -8.87
CA THR A 224 -17.10 16.43 -9.55
C THR A 224 -18.56 15.98 -9.70
N ASP A 225 -18.83 14.76 -10.17
CA ASP A 225 -20.21 14.21 -10.18
C ASP A 225 -20.85 14.17 -8.78
N MET A 226 -20.03 14.17 -7.72
CA MET A 226 -20.44 14.00 -6.32
C MET A 226 -20.83 15.34 -5.66
N THR A 227 -21.75 16.06 -6.29
CA THR A 227 -22.29 17.36 -5.80
C THR A 227 -23.13 17.22 -4.53
N SER A 228 -23.58 16.01 -4.20
CA SER A 228 -24.26 15.64 -2.96
C SER A 228 -24.07 14.14 -2.70
N LEU A 229 -24.67 13.60 -1.63
CA LEU A 229 -24.79 12.15 -1.42
C LEU A 229 -26.24 11.63 -1.59
N ASP A 230 -27.17 12.44 -2.12
CA ASP A 230 -28.56 12.03 -2.34
C ASP A 230 -28.67 11.13 -3.60
N PRO A 231 -29.09 9.86 -3.48
CA PRO A 231 -29.25 8.96 -4.64
C PRO A 231 -30.18 9.50 -5.73
N LEU A 232 -31.22 10.25 -5.37
CA LEU A 232 -32.18 10.84 -6.32
C LEU A 232 -31.59 12.04 -7.06
N ALA A 233 -30.72 12.81 -6.41
CA ALA A 233 -30.01 13.90 -7.08
C ALA A 233 -28.93 13.36 -8.02
N LEU A 234 -28.12 12.41 -7.53
CA LEU A 234 -27.01 11.80 -8.28
C LEU A 234 -27.48 11.01 -9.51
N ALA A 235 -28.61 10.29 -9.44
CA ALA A 235 -29.10 9.53 -10.59
C ALA A 235 -29.62 10.42 -11.73
N ARG A 236 -30.05 11.67 -11.44
CA ARG A 236 -30.42 12.66 -12.47
C ARG A 236 -29.22 13.12 -13.29
N THR A 237 -28.01 13.11 -12.72
CA THR A 237 -26.75 13.42 -13.43
C THR A 237 -26.03 12.18 -13.94
N GLY A 238 -26.54 10.96 -13.71
CA GLY A 238 -25.95 9.71 -14.22
C GLY A 238 -25.04 8.96 -13.24
N THR A 239 -25.05 9.32 -11.96
CA THR A 239 -24.24 8.70 -10.91
C THR A 239 -25.09 7.78 -10.01
N PHE A 240 -24.67 6.53 -9.81
CA PHE A 240 -25.47 5.51 -9.09
C PHE A 240 -24.68 4.84 -7.96
N ALA A 241 -25.33 4.63 -6.82
CA ALA A 241 -24.75 3.90 -5.68
C ALA A 241 -24.67 2.39 -5.94
N TYR A 242 -23.66 1.70 -5.39
CA TYR A 242 -23.48 0.24 -5.53
C TYR A 242 -22.85 -0.44 -4.30
N ASN A 243 -23.29 -1.67 -4.04
CA ASN A 243 -22.77 -2.60 -3.04
C ASN A 243 -21.89 -3.68 -3.72
N VAL A 244 -20.98 -4.30 -2.97
CA VAL A 244 -20.09 -5.38 -3.43
C VAL A 244 -20.28 -6.65 -2.59
N GLU A 245 -20.04 -7.84 -3.15
CA GLU A 245 -20.32 -9.10 -2.47
C GLU A 245 -19.27 -9.46 -1.41
N TYR A 246 -18.00 -9.24 -1.71
CA TYR A 246 -16.87 -9.49 -0.80
C TYR A 246 -16.18 -8.16 -0.46
N PRO A 247 -16.70 -7.39 0.52
CA PRO A 247 -16.20 -6.06 0.83
C PRO A 247 -14.81 -6.07 1.48
N LEU A 248 -13.93 -5.22 0.94
CA LEU A 248 -12.63 -4.88 1.52
C LEU A 248 -12.81 -4.33 2.95
N TRP A 249 -12.10 -4.93 3.90
CA TRP A 249 -11.96 -4.43 5.26
C TRP A 249 -11.11 -3.16 5.31
N ALA A 250 -11.44 -2.26 6.24
CA ALA A 250 -10.65 -1.06 6.52
C ALA A 250 -11.04 -0.54 7.91
N ASP A 251 -10.42 -1.07 8.96
CA ASP A 251 -10.64 -0.69 10.37
C ASP A 251 -12.12 -0.66 10.82
N ASN A 252 -12.95 -1.55 10.28
CA ASN A 252 -14.41 -1.59 10.48
C ASN A 252 -15.16 -0.29 10.08
N ALA A 253 -14.58 0.55 9.21
CA ALA A 253 -15.30 1.66 8.59
C ALA A 253 -16.40 1.15 7.63
N GLU A 254 -17.60 1.73 7.72
CA GLU A 254 -18.67 1.50 6.72
C GLU A 254 -18.39 2.31 5.44
N LYS A 255 -18.99 1.93 4.31
CA LYS A 255 -18.53 2.37 2.98
C LYS A 255 -19.68 2.65 2.01
N GLY A 256 -19.76 3.87 1.49
CA GLY A 256 -20.57 4.18 0.31
C GLY A 256 -19.72 4.01 -0.95
N ARG A 257 -20.29 3.49 -2.05
CA ARG A 257 -19.62 3.50 -3.36
C ARG A 257 -20.60 3.98 -4.43
N TRP A 258 -20.09 4.70 -5.42
CA TRP A 258 -20.87 5.14 -6.58
C TRP A 258 -20.07 4.96 -7.87
N LEU A 259 -20.77 4.84 -8.98
CA LEU A 259 -20.21 4.80 -10.32
C LEU A 259 -20.91 5.82 -11.22
N HIS A 260 -20.19 6.38 -12.18
CA HIS A 260 -20.73 7.14 -13.31
C HIS A 260 -20.06 6.62 -14.60
N VAL A 261 -20.86 6.26 -15.60
CA VAL A 261 -20.39 5.81 -16.92
C VAL A 261 -20.64 6.92 -17.94
N PRO A 262 -19.61 7.45 -18.62
CA PRO A 262 -19.74 8.67 -19.40
C PRO A 262 -20.59 8.50 -20.66
N TRP A 263 -21.17 9.60 -21.10
CA TRP A 263 -21.59 9.79 -22.48
C TRP A 263 -20.44 10.34 -23.30
N LYS A 264 -20.35 9.90 -24.56
CA LYS A 264 -19.27 10.26 -25.47
C LYS A 264 -19.85 10.90 -26.73
N LEU A 265 -19.16 11.89 -27.28
CA LEU A 265 -19.52 12.48 -28.57
C LEU A 265 -18.85 11.68 -29.69
N GLU A 266 -19.63 10.87 -30.42
CA GLU A 266 -19.15 10.04 -31.52
C GLU A 266 -19.83 10.50 -32.83
N ASN A 267 -19.01 10.87 -33.83
CA ASN A 267 -19.48 11.40 -35.12
C ASN A 267 -20.51 12.55 -34.99
N GLY A 268 -20.32 13.42 -33.99
CA GLY A 268 -21.20 14.55 -33.72
C GLY A 268 -22.50 14.22 -32.95
N ARG A 269 -22.70 12.96 -32.53
CA ARG A 269 -23.86 12.51 -31.75
C ARG A 269 -23.43 12.06 -30.35
N LEU A 270 -24.21 12.40 -29.32
CA LEU A 270 -24.03 11.85 -27.99
C LEU A 270 -24.45 10.37 -27.95
N VAL A 271 -23.53 9.51 -27.51
CA VAL A 271 -23.68 8.06 -27.40
C VAL A 271 -23.39 7.64 -25.96
N LYS A 272 -24.40 7.09 -25.29
CA LYS A 272 -24.29 6.50 -23.96
C LYS A 272 -23.36 5.29 -23.99
N GLN A 273 -22.30 5.31 -23.19
CA GLN A 273 -21.43 4.15 -23.02
C GLN A 273 -22.03 3.18 -21.98
N SER A 274 -21.53 1.94 -21.94
CA SER A 274 -21.90 0.95 -20.93
C SER A 274 -20.69 0.09 -20.57
N ILE A 275 -20.65 -0.42 -19.34
CA ILE A 275 -19.63 -1.39 -18.91
C ILE A 275 -20.01 -2.74 -19.49
N ARG A 276 -19.19 -3.27 -20.41
CA ARG A 276 -19.49 -4.49 -21.15
C ARG A 276 -18.93 -5.71 -20.43
N TYR A 277 -19.77 -6.71 -20.16
CA TYR A 277 -19.29 -8.03 -19.76
C TYR A 277 -18.69 -8.77 -20.95
N ASN A 278 -17.50 -9.33 -20.75
CA ASN A 278 -16.84 -10.23 -21.68
C ASN A 278 -16.88 -11.67 -21.10
N PRO A 279 -17.69 -12.58 -21.65
CA PRO A 279 -17.84 -13.93 -21.11
C PRO A 279 -16.61 -14.82 -21.33
N GLU A 280 -15.77 -14.53 -22.33
CA GLU A 280 -14.54 -15.29 -22.61
C GLU A 280 -13.47 -15.00 -21.55
N THR A 281 -13.30 -13.73 -21.18
CA THR A 281 -12.33 -13.30 -20.17
C THR A 281 -12.92 -13.26 -18.75
N LYS A 282 -14.22 -13.50 -18.58
CA LYS A 282 -15.00 -13.36 -17.34
C LYS A 282 -14.83 -11.99 -16.64
N ASN A 283 -14.51 -10.93 -17.40
CA ASN A 283 -14.18 -9.60 -16.89
C ASN A 283 -15.11 -8.50 -17.46
N PHE A 284 -14.99 -7.29 -16.91
CA PHE A 284 -15.63 -6.09 -17.46
C PHE A 284 -14.65 -5.27 -18.30
N ASP A 285 -15.08 -4.93 -19.52
CA ASP A 285 -14.52 -3.83 -20.29
C ASP A 285 -15.19 -2.54 -19.78
N ILE A 286 -14.44 -1.72 -19.05
CA ILE A 286 -14.91 -0.46 -18.47
C ILE A 286 -14.51 0.69 -19.41
N PRO A 287 -15.43 1.55 -19.87
CA PRO A 287 -15.11 2.69 -20.73
C PRO A 287 -14.11 3.66 -20.08
N GLU A 288 -13.21 4.23 -20.89
CA GLU A 288 -12.33 5.33 -20.48
C GLU A 288 -13.14 6.49 -19.88
N ASN A 289 -12.62 7.10 -18.82
CA ASN A 289 -13.25 8.15 -18.03
C ASN A 289 -14.56 7.73 -17.30
N THR A 290 -14.79 6.43 -17.10
CA THR A 290 -15.74 5.92 -16.09
C THR A 290 -15.22 6.24 -14.70
N ARG A 291 -16.08 6.77 -13.83
CA ARG A 291 -15.69 7.37 -12.54
C ARG A 291 -16.23 6.56 -11.38
N PHE A 292 -15.35 6.18 -10.46
CA PHE A 292 -15.69 5.37 -9.29
C PHE A 292 -15.38 6.16 -8.02
N TYR A 293 -16.41 6.36 -7.20
CA TYR A 293 -16.32 7.05 -5.92
C TYR A 293 -16.44 6.04 -4.77
N LYS A 294 -15.74 6.29 -3.68
CA LYS A 294 -15.82 5.48 -2.46
C LYS A 294 -15.66 6.36 -1.21
N SER A 295 -16.75 6.54 -0.47
CA SER A 295 -16.76 7.26 0.81
C SER A 295 -16.59 6.27 1.97
N PHE A 296 -15.84 6.68 3.00
CA PHE A 296 -15.57 5.88 4.20
C PHE A 296 -16.12 6.60 5.44
N TYR A 297 -16.80 5.84 6.29
CA TYR A 297 -17.55 6.35 7.43
C TYR A 297 -17.10 5.72 8.76
N ARG A 298 -17.26 6.47 9.87
CA ARG A 298 -16.94 6.01 11.23
C ARG A 298 -18.13 6.14 12.18
N ALA A 299 -18.33 5.11 12.98
CA ALA A 299 -19.28 5.11 14.09
C ALA A 299 -18.75 5.99 15.25
N ILE A 300 -19.56 6.96 15.68
CA ILE A 300 -19.24 7.90 16.77
C ILE A 300 -20.44 7.96 17.72
N THR A 301 -20.19 7.88 19.03
CA THR A 301 -21.21 8.17 20.05
C THR A 301 -21.37 9.69 20.18
N MET A 302 -22.50 10.20 19.67
CA MET A 302 -22.85 11.62 19.70
C MET A 302 -23.35 12.08 21.10
N PRO A 303 -23.48 13.40 21.37
CA PRO A 303 -23.88 13.92 22.68
C PRO A 303 -25.28 13.51 23.16
N ASP A 304 -26.18 13.08 22.26
CA ASP A 304 -27.48 12.47 22.60
C ASP A 304 -27.40 10.96 22.89
N GLY A 305 -26.18 10.42 23.07
CA GLY A 305 -25.89 9.02 23.38
C GLY A 305 -26.05 8.07 22.19
N LYS A 306 -26.39 8.56 20.99
CA LYS A 306 -26.64 7.71 19.81
C LYS A 306 -25.38 7.56 18.96
N ILE A 307 -25.15 6.34 18.51
CA ILE A 307 -24.11 6.04 17.53
C ILE A 307 -24.57 6.51 16.15
N ARG A 308 -23.73 7.29 15.45
CA ARG A 308 -23.95 7.74 14.07
C ARG A 308 -22.70 7.62 13.22
N MET A 309 -22.87 7.67 11.90
CA MET A 309 -21.82 7.55 10.90
C MET A 309 -21.34 8.92 10.42
N ARG A 310 -20.08 9.26 10.72
CA ARG A 310 -19.37 10.44 10.23
C ARG A 310 -18.53 10.11 9.00
N ARG A 311 -18.61 10.92 7.96
CA ARG A 311 -17.78 10.87 6.75
C ARG A 311 -16.33 11.25 7.11
N MET A 312 -15.37 10.49 6.59
CA MET A 312 -13.94 10.74 6.85
C MET A 312 -13.20 11.15 5.58
N GLU A 313 -13.37 10.35 4.53
CA GLU A 313 -12.73 10.54 3.24
C GLU A 313 -13.68 10.11 2.12
N THR A 314 -13.48 10.65 0.93
CA THR A 314 -14.05 10.09 -0.30
C THR A 314 -12.95 10.01 -1.35
N ARG A 315 -12.73 8.81 -1.87
CA ARG A 315 -11.75 8.55 -2.94
C ARG A 315 -12.43 8.53 -4.29
N LEU A 316 -11.79 9.12 -5.29
CA LEU A 316 -12.20 9.10 -6.69
C LEU A 316 -11.12 8.38 -7.51
N ILE A 317 -11.55 7.54 -8.44
CA ILE A 317 -10.73 7.03 -9.55
C ILE A 317 -11.47 7.26 -10.87
N VAL A 318 -10.82 7.94 -11.81
CA VAL A 318 -11.21 8.09 -13.22
C VAL A 318 -10.47 7.02 -14.00
N ALA A 319 -11.17 5.98 -14.46
CA ALA A 319 -10.58 4.81 -15.09
C ALA A 319 -10.01 5.15 -16.48
N ARG A 320 -8.72 4.94 -16.70
CA ARG A 320 -8.04 5.13 -18.00
C ARG A 320 -7.02 4.03 -18.26
N THR A 321 -6.70 3.77 -19.52
CA THR A 321 -5.86 2.64 -19.94
C THR A 321 -4.62 3.09 -20.73
N PRO A 322 -3.40 2.61 -20.39
CA PRO A 322 -3.02 1.86 -19.18
C PRO A 322 -3.21 2.64 -17.86
N SER A 323 -3.19 1.91 -16.74
CA SER A 323 -3.57 2.36 -15.40
C SER A 323 -2.74 3.49 -14.80
N ASP A 324 -1.55 3.76 -15.33
CA ASP A 324 -0.71 4.92 -14.99
C ASP A 324 -1.31 6.25 -15.49
N LYS A 325 -2.23 6.21 -16.46
CA LYS A 325 -3.00 7.38 -16.93
C LYS A 325 -4.24 7.70 -16.09
N SER A 326 -4.71 6.79 -15.25
CA SER A 326 -5.90 7.01 -14.42
C SER A 326 -5.69 8.19 -13.49
N LEU A 327 -6.70 9.06 -13.36
CA LEU A 327 -6.68 10.11 -12.33
C LEU A 327 -7.25 9.51 -11.05
N PHE A 328 -6.57 9.70 -9.93
CA PHE A 328 -7.02 9.18 -8.64
C PHE A 328 -6.52 10.05 -7.50
N GLY A 329 -7.34 10.15 -6.45
CA GLY A 329 -7.10 11.01 -5.29
C GLY A 329 -8.09 10.76 -4.16
N THR A 330 -7.74 11.25 -2.97
CA THR A 330 -8.60 11.25 -1.79
C THR A 330 -8.98 12.68 -1.42
N TYR A 331 -10.27 12.93 -1.23
CA TYR A 331 -10.78 14.13 -0.59
C TYR A 331 -11.02 13.84 0.90
N GLN A 332 -10.43 14.63 1.80
CA GLN A 332 -10.71 14.59 3.24
C GLN A 332 -11.96 15.43 3.52
N TRP A 333 -12.93 14.87 4.24
CA TRP A 333 -14.08 15.63 4.74
C TRP A 333 -13.67 16.52 5.92
N ASP A 334 -14.16 17.75 5.93
CA ASP A 334 -14.01 18.68 7.04
C ASP A 334 -14.81 18.26 8.29
N GLU A 335 -14.62 18.95 9.40
CA GLU A 335 -15.28 18.58 10.67
C GLU A 335 -16.79 18.81 10.69
N THR A 336 -17.34 19.60 9.77
CA THR A 336 -18.78 19.84 9.62
C THR A 336 -19.46 18.91 8.62
N GLU A 337 -18.70 18.02 7.96
CA GLU A 337 -19.17 17.09 6.91
C GLU A 337 -19.83 17.78 5.70
N GLN A 338 -19.41 19.02 5.40
CA GLN A 338 -19.90 19.85 4.29
C GLN A 338 -18.95 19.91 3.10
N VAL A 339 -17.64 20.01 3.34
CA VAL A 339 -16.63 20.25 2.31
C VAL A 339 -15.58 19.13 2.36
N ALA A 340 -15.50 18.35 1.29
CA ALA A 340 -14.39 17.42 1.08
C ALA A 340 -13.36 18.05 0.14
N THR A 341 -12.11 18.17 0.60
CA THR A 341 -11.01 18.82 -0.13
C THR A 341 -9.90 17.83 -0.45
N LEU A 342 -9.34 17.88 -1.65
CA LEU A 342 -8.28 16.98 -2.12
C LEU A 342 -7.07 17.03 -1.18
N VAL A 343 -6.58 15.87 -0.74
CA VAL A 343 -5.46 15.76 0.21
C VAL A 343 -4.14 16.04 -0.52
N THR A 344 -3.57 17.22 -0.28
CA THR A 344 -2.31 17.67 -0.90
C THR A 344 -1.12 17.66 0.05
N ALA A 345 -1.19 16.94 1.18
CA ALA A 345 -0.11 16.85 2.17
C ALA A 345 1.23 16.41 1.52
N PRO A 346 2.35 17.14 1.69
CA PRO A 346 3.56 16.94 0.88
C PRO A 346 4.49 15.83 1.37
N TYR A 347 4.97 15.00 0.44
CA TYR A 347 6.11 14.10 0.61
C TYR A 347 7.42 14.86 0.87
N ARG A 348 8.46 14.17 1.36
CA ARG A 348 9.80 14.75 1.63
C ARG A 348 10.43 15.44 0.44
N ASP A 349 10.19 14.97 -0.78
CA ASP A 349 10.68 15.60 -2.01
C ASP A 349 9.91 16.87 -2.40
N GLY A 350 8.70 17.07 -1.84
CA GLY A 350 7.78 18.17 -2.13
C GLY A 350 6.54 17.78 -2.94
N THR A 351 6.44 16.56 -3.50
CA THR A 351 5.23 16.13 -4.24
C THR A 351 4.01 15.98 -3.33
N PRO A 352 2.78 16.18 -3.85
CA PRO A 352 1.55 16.16 -3.04
C PRO A 352 1.04 14.74 -2.74
N TRP A 353 0.11 14.69 -1.78
CA TRP A 353 -0.68 13.53 -1.37
C TRP A 353 0.12 12.36 -0.77
N LYS A 354 0.76 12.59 0.37
CA LYS A 354 1.26 11.52 1.24
C LYS A 354 0.24 11.03 2.28
N ASP A 355 0.67 10.12 3.15
CA ASP A 355 -0.17 9.64 4.25
C ASP A 355 -0.51 10.79 5.22
N LEU A 356 -1.77 10.83 5.66
CA LEU A 356 -2.25 11.80 6.64
C LEU A 356 -2.90 11.06 7.81
N VAL A 357 -2.35 11.23 9.03
CA VAL A 357 -2.89 10.67 10.27
C VAL A 357 -3.39 11.80 11.15
N TYR A 358 -4.65 11.72 11.59
CA TYR A 358 -5.29 12.74 12.42
C TYR A 358 -6.25 12.11 13.43
N ALA A 359 -6.43 12.76 14.58
CA ALA A 359 -7.32 12.29 15.65
C ALA A 359 -8.79 12.60 15.33
N VAL A 360 -9.66 11.61 15.52
CA VAL A 360 -11.10 11.68 15.22
C VAL A 360 -11.90 11.34 16.48
N PRO A 361 -12.96 12.09 16.84
CA PRO A 361 -13.81 11.74 17.97
C PRO A 361 -14.50 10.39 17.73
N ILE A 362 -14.61 9.56 18.77
CA ILE A 362 -15.36 8.29 18.76
C ILE A 362 -16.46 8.24 19.84
N ASP A 363 -16.35 9.10 20.85
CA ASP A 363 -17.31 9.24 21.93
C ASP A 363 -17.26 10.68 22.44
N GLU A 364 -18.13 11.54 21.90
CA GLU A 364 -18.17 12.97 22.24
C GLU A 364 -18.66 13.19 23.68
N VAL A 365 -19.49 12.28 24.22
CA VAL A 365 -19.93 12.31 25.63
C VAL A 365 -18.77 12.12 26.60
N LYS A 366 -17.75 11.32 26.21
CA LYS A 366 -16.57 11.02 27.04
C LYS A 366 -15.27 11.70 26.54
N GLY A 367 -15.37 12.60 25.56
CA GLY A 367 -14.22 13.27 24.95
C GLY A 367 -13.16 12.33 24.37
N LYS A 368 -13.53 11.13 23.91
CA LYS A 368 -12.56 10.14 23.40
C LYS A 368 -12.31 10.29 21.91
N PHE A 369 -11.04 10.18 21.55
CA PHE A 369 -10.55 10.23 20.17
C PHE A 369 -9.83 8.92 19.81
N ARG A 370 -9.71 8.66 18.50
CA ARG A 370 -8.88 7.61 17.91
C ARG A 370 -8.24 8.17 16.63
N ASP A 371 -6.99 7.81 16.36
CA ASP A 371 -6.36 8.19 15.11
C ASP A 371 -7.02 7.52 13.90
N TYR A 372 -7.11 8.27 12.80
CA TYR A 372 -7.55 7.83 11.49
C TYR A 372 -6.46 8.14 10.47
N ALA A 373 -6.16 7.20 9.59
CA ALA A 373 -5.19 7.39 8.51
C ALA A 373 -5.87 7.41 7.14
N ILE A 374 -5.68 8.50 6.40
CA ILE A 374 -5.88 8.55 4.95
C ILE A 374 -4.58 8.07 4.29
N PRO A 375 -4.63 7.07 3.38
CA PRO A 375 -3.45 6.64 2.64
C PRO A 375 -3.03 7.67 1.59
N GLY A 376 -1.71 7.85 1.48
CA GLY A 376 -1.06 8.61 0.43
C GLY A 376 -1.01 7.89 -0.91
N ARG A 377 -0.65 8.64 -1.96
CA ARG A 377 -0.62 8.23 -3.36
C ARG A 377 0.07 6.89 -3.58
N GLN A 378 1.23 6.66 -2.97
CA GLN A 378 1.97 5.41 -3.16
C GLN A 378 1.20 4.18 -2.68
N ARG A 379 0.46 4.25 -1.56
CA ARG A 379 -0.35 3.10 -1.08
C ARG A 379 -1.54 2.81 -1.99
N CYS A 380 -2.08 3.83 -2.65
CA CYS A 380 -3.09 3.64 -3.68
C CYS A 380 -2.50 2.94 -4.91
N ILE A 381 -1.31 3.35 -5.38
CA ILE A 381 -0.59 2.67 -6.47
C ILE A 381 -0.28 1.21 -6.09
N ASP A 382 0.32 0.99 -4.92
CA ASP A 382 0.68 -0.33 -4.39
C ASP A 382 -0.49 -1.33 -4.43
N CYS A 383 -1.70 -0.86 -4.07
CA CYS A 383 -2.90 -1.69 -4.03
C CYS A 383 -3.55 -1.86 -5.42
N HIS A 384 -3.59 -0.80 -6.24
CA HIS A 384 -4.35 -0.76 -7.50
C HIS A 384 -3.54 -1.09 -8.77
N VAL A 385 -2.21 -1.19 -8.70
CA VAL A 385 -1.36 -1.55 -9.86
C VAL A 385 -1.72 -2.92 -10.43
N GLY A 386 -2.08 -3.88 -9.57
CA GLY A 386 -2.58 -5.21 -9.94
C GLY A 386 -4.06 -5.25 -10.33
N SER A 387 -4.62 -4.16 -10.86
CA SER A 387 -6.00 -4.08 -11.33
C SER A 387 -6.23 -5.00 -12.55
N PRO A 388 -7.15 -5.98 -12.50
CA PRO A 388 -7.34 -6.93 -13.61
C PRO A 388 -7.83 -6.29 -14.92
N SER A 389 -8.60 -5.20 -14.84
CA SER A 389 -9.02 -4.39 -16.00
C SER A 389 -7.95 -3.39 -16.46
N LYS A 390 -6.76 -3.37 -15.83
CA LYS A 390 -5.58 -2.57 -16.20
C LYS A 390 -5.83 -1.05 -16.31
N ASN A 391 -6.83 -0.58 -15.58
CA ASN A 391 -7.33 0.80 -15.57
C ASN A 391 -7.44 1.38 -14.15
N PHE A 392 -6.72 0.78 -13.19
CA PHE A 392 -6.66 1.17 -11.78
C PHE A 392 -7.95 0.89 -10.97
N ILE A 393 -8.95 0.19 -11.51
CA ILE A 393 -10.20 -0.15 -10.78
C ILE A 393 -10.05 -1.46 -9.98
N LEU A 394 -10.59 -1.47 -8.77
CA LEU A 394 -10.71 -2.63 -7.87
C LEU A 394 -12.13 -2.69 -7.28
N GLY A 395 -12.56 -3.89 -6.87
CA GLY A 395 -13.85 -4.10 -6.18
C GLY A 395 -15.10 -4.00 -7.07
N PHE A 396 -15.04 -3.35 -8.24
CA PHE A 396 -16.07 -3.45 -9.27
C PHE A 396 -15.67 -4.52 -10.30
N GLN A 397 -16.24 -5.72 -10.17
CA GLN A 397 -15.99 -6.88 -11.02
C GLN A 397 -17.26 -7.70 -11.20
N PRO A 398 -17.36 -8.56 -12.25
CA PRO A 398 -18.54 -9.40 -12.50
C PRO A 398 -18.98 -10.22 -11.28
N LEU A 399 -18.03 -10.84 -10.58
CA LEU A 399 -18.27 -11.59 -9.33
C LEU A 399 -18.68 -10.67 -8.15
N GLN A 400 -18.10 -9.47 -8.06
CA GLN A 400 -18.32 -8.57 -6.93
C GLN A 400 -19.68 -7.87 -6.96
N ILE A 401 -20.24 -7.57 -8.14
CA ILE A 401 -21.56 -6.91 -8.21
C ILE A 401 -22.75 -7.89 -8.13
N ASN A 402 -22.48 -9.19 -8.26
CA ASN A 402 -23.47 -10.26 -8.33
C ASN A 402 -23.92 -10.68 -6.92
N LYS A 403 -24.72 -9.83 -6.28
CA LYS A 403 -25.18 -10.00 -4.88
C LYS A 403 -25.98 -11.29 -4.71
N ARG A 404 -25.71 -12.05 -3.64
CA ARG A 404 -26.33 -13.35 -3.35
C ARG A 404 -27.07 -13.36 -2.00
N ALA A 405 -27.95 -14.34 -1.80
CA ALA A 405 -28.75 -14.47 -0.58
C ALA A 405 -27.92 -14.97 0.62
N PHE A 406 -28.48 -14.89 1.82
CA PHE A 406 -27.87 -15.43 3.04
C PHE A 406 -27.53 -16.93 2.88
N GLY A 407 -26.31 -17.33 3.23
CA GLY A 407 -25.84 -18.71 3.14
C GLY A 407 -25.32 -19.14 1.75
N GLU A 408 -25.67 -18.43 0.67
CA GLU A 408 -25.10 -18.66 -0.66
C GLU A 408 -23.66 -18.15 -0.77
N ALA A 409 -22.86 -18.70 -1.69
CA ALA A 409 -21.54 -18.18 -2.09
C ALA A 409 -20.57 -17.83 -0.92
N GLY A 410 -20.70 -18.53 0.21
CA GLY A 410 -19.91 -18.29 1.43
C GLY A 410 -20.37 -17.10 2.29
N ARG A 411 -21.49 -16.44 1.97
CA ARG A 411 -22.02 -15.26 2.66
C ARG A 411 -22.60 -15.59 4.04
N LEU A 412 -22.27 -14.78 5.05
CA LEU A 412 -22.82 -14.84 6.41
C LEU A 412 -23.63 -13.58 6.81
N ASP A 413 -23.46 -12.45 6.14
CA ASP A 413 -24.36 -11.31 6.26
C ASP A 413 -25.69 -11.60 5.51
N PRO A 414 -26.86 -11.21 6.03
CA PRO A 414 -28.09 -11.15 5.23
C PRO A 414 -27.98 -10.19 4.04
N ALA A 415 -28.87 -10.35 3.06
CA ALA A 415 -29.06 -9.45 1.92
C ALA A 415 -30.56 -9.29 1.67
N LEU A 416 -31.00 -8.09 1.32
CA LEU A 416 -32.43 -7.77 1.09
C LEU A 416 -32.69 -7.36 -0.37
N SER A 417 -33.93 -7.02 -0.71
CA SER A 417 -34.37 -6.82 -2.10
C SER A 417 -33.55 -5.76 -2.86
N SER A 418 -33.07 -4.72 -2.16
CA SER A 418 -32.27 -3.64 -2.75
C SER A 418 -30.82 -4.05 -3.02
N ASP A 419 -30.27 -5.02 -2.29
CA ASP A 419 -29.00 -5.66 -2.64
C ASP A 419 -29.18 -6.59 -3.85
N LEU A 420 -30.12 -7.53 -3.74
CA LEU A 420 -30.27 -8.65 -4.68
C LEU A 420 -30.68 -8.20 -6.10
N SER A 421 -31.44 -7.10 -6.23
CA SER A 421 -31.84 -6.56 -7.54
C SER A 421 -30.77 -5.69 -8.23
N GLN A 422 -29.58 -5.51 -7.66
CA GLN A 422 -28.58 -4.56 -8.17
C GLN A 422 -28.22 -4.74 -9.65
N VAL A 423 -27.88 -5.96 -10.07
CA VAL A 423 -27.46 -6.22 -11.47
C VAL A 423 -28.63 -5.98 -12.44
N GLN A 424 -29.85 -6.33 -12.04
CA GLN A 424 -31.05 -6.06 -12.82
C GLN A 424 -31.28 -4.56 -13.00
N ARG A 425 -31.10 -3.75 -11.94
CA ARG A 425 -31.17 -2.28 -12.05
C ARG A 425 -30.10 -1.72 -12.99
N PHE A 426 -28.88 -2.24 -12.98
CA PHE A 426 -27.83 -1.78 -13.90
C PHE A 426 -28.07 -2.17 -15.36
N LEU A 427 -28.91 -3.18 -15.64
CA LEU A 427 -29.42 -3.45 -16.98
C LEU A 427 -30.55 -2.47 -17.35
N GLU A 428 -31.50 -2.22 -16.44
CA GLU A 428 -32.60 -1.26 -16.64
C GLU A 428 -32.11 0.18 -16.81
N TYR A 429 -31.04 0.56 -16.10
CA TYR A 429 -30.38 1.87 -16.24
C TYR A 429 -29.45 1.93 -17.47
N GLY A 430 -29.21 0.81 -18.17
CA GLY A 430 -28.24 0.73 -19.28
C GLY A 430 -26.80 1.03 -18.88
N VAL A 431 -26.42 0.73 -17.63
CA VAL A 431 -25.05 0.88 -17.09
C VAL A 431 -24.18 -0.31 -17.50
N ILE A 432 -24.76 -1.51 -17.53
CA ILE A 432 -24.07 -2.76 -17.90
C ILE A 432 -24.67 -3.33 -19.18
N SER A 433 -23.81 -3.92 -20.02
CA SER A 433 -24.20 -4.66 -21.22
C SER A 433 -23.43 -5.99 -21.34
N GLY A 434 -23.78 -6.82 -22.32
CA GLY A 434 -23.14 -8.13 -22.55
C GLY A 434 -23.69 -9.29 -21.71
N ILE A 435 -24.69 -9.04 -20.86
CA ILE A 435 -25.50 -10.06 -20.16
C ILE A 435 -26.99 -9.86 -20.48
N LYS A 436 -27.78 -10.92 -20.30
CA LYS A 436 -29.25 -10.90 -20.40
C LYS A 436 -29.91 -10.83 -19.02
N SER A 437 -29.24 -11.34 -18.01
CA SER A 437 -29.73 -11.48 -16.63
C SER A 437 -28.57 -11.54 -15.62
N PRO A 438 -28.84 -11.41 -14.30
CA PRO A 438 -27.83 -11.64 -13.27
C PRO A 438 -27.22 -13.05 -13.27
N ALA A 439 -27.89 -14.05 -13.87
CA ALA A 439 -27.41 -15.42 -13.93
C ALA A 439 -26.24 -15.63 -14.92
N ASP A 440 -25.99 -14.69 -15.83
CA ASP A 440 -24.86 -14.75 -16.78
C ASP A 440 -23.52 -14.31 -16.15
N LEU A 441 -23.56 -13.66 -14.98
CA LEU A 441 -22.38 -13.24 -14.23
C LEU A 441 -21.81 -14.40 -13.39
N PRO A 442 -20.47 -14.48 -13.23
CA PRO A 442 -19.84 -15.57 -12.51
C PRO A 442 -20.22 -15.58 -11.02
N ARG A 443 -20.16 -16.78 -10.44
CA ARG A 443 -20.40 -17.05 -9.02
C ARG A 443 -19.10 -17.53 -8.37
N LEU A 444 -18.97 -17.45 -7.05
CA LEU A 444 -17.71 -17.80 -6.37
C LEU A 444 -17.37 -19.29 -6.56
N GLU A 445 -18.40 -20.13 -6.48
CA GLU A 445 -18.38 -21.56 -6.76
C GLU A 445 -17.87 -21.91 -8.18
N ASP A 446 -18.09 -21.03 -9.17
CA ASP A 446 -17.74 -21.21 -10.59
C ASP A 446 -16.53 -20.35 -11.04
N SER A 447 -15.85 -19.70 -10.09
CA SER A 447 -14.76 -18.73 -10.33
C SER A 447 -13.34 -19.30 -10.14
N GLY A 448 -13.21 -20.62 -10.00
CA GLY A 448 -11.92 -21.31 -9.89
C GLY A 448 -11.84 -22.54 -10.79
N ASN A 449 -10.63 -23.11 -10.93
CA ASN A 449 -10.38 -24.28 -11.78
C ASN A 449 -10.59 -25.62 -11.06
N MET A 450 -10.84 -25.58 -9.75
CA MET A 450 -11.24 -26.71 -8.91
C MET A 450 -12.37 -26.26 -7.98
N PRO A 451 -13.34 -27.13 -7.65
CA PRO A 451 -14.39 -26.80 -6.68
C PRO A 451 -13.82 -26.71 -5.26
N ALA A 452 -14.44 -25.89 -4.42
CA ALA A 452 -14.15 -25.86 -2.98
C ALA A 452 -14.47 -27.21 -2.33
N ARG A 453 -13.58 -27.74 -1.48
CA ARG A 453 -13.80 -29.02 -0.76
C ARG A 453 -14.97 -28.96 0.22
N ASN A 454 -15.27 -27.77 0.76
CA ASN A 454 -16.33 -27.53 1.73
C ASN A 454 -16.70 -26.03 1.83
N VAL A 455 -17.73 -25.72 2.61
CA VAL A 455 -18.23 -24.34 2.81
C VAL A 455 -17.22 -23.40 3.50
N TYR A 456 -16.31 -23.89 4.33
CA TYR A 456 -15.29 -23.06 4.97
C TYR A 456 -14.21 -22.62 3.98
N GLU A 457 -13.84 -23.49 3.03
CA GLU A 457 -12.98 -23.14 1.89
C GLU A 457 -13.62 -22.13 0.94
N LEU A 458 -14.92 -22.26 0.68
CA LEU A 458 -15.70 -21.27 -0.07
C LEU A 458 -15.69 -19.91 0.66
N ARG A 459 -15.98 -19.89 1.97
CA ARG A 459 -15.90 -18.70 2.84
C ARG A 459 -14.52 -18.04 2.80
N ALA A 460 -13.44 -18.83 2.87
CA ALA A 460 -12.07 -18.33 2.82
C ALA A 460 -11.72 -17.69 1.47
N ASN A 461 -12.12 -18.30 0.36
CA ASN A 461 -11.89 -17.73 -0.97
C ASN A 461 -12.73 -16.45 -1.18
N GLY A 462 -13.95 -16.38 -0.67
CA GLY A 462 -14.73 -15.15 -0.64
C GLY A 462 -14.01 -14.01 0.11
N TYR A 463 -13.44 -14.31 1.28
CA TYR A 463 -12.63 -13.33 2.02
C TYR A 463 -11.41 -12.85 1.21
N THR A 464 -10.67 -13.74 0.54
CA THR A 464 -9.46 -13.38 -0.21
C THR A 464 -9.74 -12.52 -1.44
N VAL A 465 -10.88 -12.71 -2.13
CA VAL A 465 -11.31 -11.86 -3.26
C VAL A 465 -11.40 -10.39 -2.84
N GLY A 466 -11.94 -10.10 -1.65
CA GLY A 466 -12.09 -8.73 -1.15
C GLY A 466 -10.83 -8.15 -0.48
N ASN A 467 -9.93 -8.99 0.04
CA ASN A 467 -8.94 -8.57 1.05
C ASN A 467 -7.49 -9.03 0.79
N CYS A 468 -7.24 -9.89 -0.20
CA CYS A 468 -5.90 -10.43 -0.47
C CYS A 468 -5.52 -10.35 -1.96
N PHE A 469 -6.51 -10.57 -2.85
CA PHE A 469 -6.33 -10.61 -4.29
C PHE A 469 -5.63 -9.39 -4.89
N HIS A 470 -5.97 -8.18 -4.43
CA HIS A 470 -5.45 -6.92 -4.96
C HIS A 470 -3.90 -6.86 -4.98
N CYS A 471 -3.25 -7.45 -3.97
CA CYS A 471 -1.79 -7.54 -3.91
C CYS A 471 -1.26 -8.90 -4.39
N HIS A 472 -2.00 -9.99 -4.18
CA HIS A 472 -1.59 -11.37 -4.47
C HIS A 472 -2.10 -11.89 -5.83
N ASN A 473 -1.87 -11.11 -6.89
CA ASN A 473 -2.10 -11.47 -8.29
C ASN A 473 -0.82 -11.19 -9.14
N PRO A 474 -0.73 -11.63 -10.40
CA PRO A 474 0.51 -11.56 -11.19
C PRO A 474 1.05 -10.15 -11.44
N ASP A 475 0.17 -9.16 -11.45
CA ASP A 475 0.48 -7.76 -11.72
C ASP A 475 0.51 -6.93 -10.39
N GLY A 476 0.28 -7.57 -9.24
CA GLY A 476 0.22 -6.97 -7.91
C GLY A 476 1.50 -7.11 -7.08
N ILE A 477 1.72 -6.16 -6.15
CA ILE A 477 3.00 -5.98 -5.43
C ILE A 477 3.50 -7.18 -4.59
N ALA A 478 2.64 -8.13 -4.24
CA ALA A 478 3.03 -9.28 -3.42
C ALA A 478 3.45 -10.50 -4.26
N PHE A 479 3.43 -10.41 -5.59
CA PHE A 479 3.92 -11.45 -6.48
C PHE A 479 5.40 -11.25 -6.83
N ASN A 480 6.28 -11.95 -6.11
CA ASN A 480 7.69 -12.09 -6.52
C ASN A 480 7.89 -13.41 -7.28
N LYS A 481 8.22 -13.31 -8.58
CA LYS A 481 8.48 -14.44 -9.48
C LYS A 481 9.58 -15.38 -8.96
N ASP A 482 10.57 -14.86 -8.25
CA ASP A 482 11.70 -15.63 -7.71
C ASP A 482 11.28 -16.64 -6.63
N ASN A 483 10.10 -16.48 -6.01
CA ASN A 483 9.60 -17.42 -5.01
C ASN A 483 8.72 -18.55 -5.58
N GLY A 484 8.19 -18.40 -6.80
CA GLY A 484 7.31 -19.39 -7.46
C GLY A 484 5.93 -19.62 -6.81
N VAL A 485 5.58 -18.96 -5.70
CA VAL A 485 4.34 -19.15 -4.94
C VAL A 485 3.24 -18.20 -5.41
N ARG A 486 2.51 -18.61 -6.44
CA ARG A 486 1.25 -17.96 -6.85
C ARG A 486 0.12 -18.44 -5.94
N LEU A 487 -0.49 -17.54 -5.17
CA LEU A 487 -1.66 -17.87 -4.33
C LEU A 487 -2.98 -17.96 -5.12
N GLY A 488 -3.02 -17.56 -6.39
CA GLY A 488 -4.18 -17.77 -7.26
C GLY A 488 -5.48 -17.14 -6.77
N LEU A 489 -5.42 -16.05 -5.99
CA LEU A 489 -6.59 -15.51 -5.27
C LEU A 489 -7.55 -14.70 -6.15
N GLY A 490 -7.46 -14.84 -7.48
CA GLY A 490 -8.22 -14.06 -8.46
C GLY A 490 -9.32 -14.84 -9.17
N PRO A 491 -10.40 -14.19 -9.62
CA PRO A 491 -11.41 -14.81 -10.47
C PRO A 491 -10.76 -15.48 -11.70
N GLY A 492 -11.10 -16.76 -11.94
CA GLY A 492 -10.44 -17.61 -12.93
C GLY A 492 -9.30 -18.47 -12.37
N GLU A 493 -8.86 -18.26 -11.14
CA GLU A 493 -7.79 -19.03 -10.47
C GLU A 493 -8.08 -19.42 -9.02
N LEU A 494 -9.22 -19.00 -8.45
CA LEU A 494 -9.60 -19.37 -7.08
C LEU A 494 -9.50 -20.90 -6.86
N PHE A 495 -9.22 -21.28 -5.62
CA PHE A 495 -8.90 -22.67 -5.21
C PHE A 495 -7.66 -23.31 -5.87
N SER A 496 -6.96 -22.66 -6.81
CA SER A 496 -5.91 -23.32 -7.64
C SER A 496 -4.51 -23.36 -7.03
N PHE A 497 -4.28 -22.83 -5.81
CA PHE A 497 -2.95 -22.83 -5.19
C PHE A 497 -2.65 -24.13 -4.43
N ASN A 498 -1.41 -24.62 -4.55
CA ASN A 498 -0.98 -25.84 -3.88
C ASN A 498 -0.82 -25.60 -2.37
N THR A 499 -1.83 -25.98 -1.59
CA THR A 499 -1.84 -25.87 -0.12
C THR A 499 -0.73 -26.68 0.56
N GLN A 500 -0.23 -27.75 -0.07
CA GLN A 500 0.83 -28.60 0.47
C GLN A 500 2.24 -28.05 0.26
N LEU A 501 2.42 -27.05 -0.60
CA LEU A 501 3.71 -26.44 -0.91
C LEU A 501 4.39 -25.90 0.37
N LYS A 502 5.71 -26.06 0.47
CA LYS A 502 6.50 -25.54 1.60
C LYS A 502 6.80 -24.05 1.41
N SER A 503 6.67 -23.26 2.46
CA SER A 503 6.98 -21.83 2.38
C SER A 503 8.47 -21.61 2.14
N VAL A 504 8.83 -20.84 1.11
CA VAL A 504 10.24 -20.45 0.87
C VAL A 504 10.83 -19.60 1.99
N GLN A 505 9.98 -18.92 2.77
CA GLN A 505 10.39 -18.11 3.93
C GLN A 505 10.61 -18.95 5.19
N GLN A 506 9.96 -20.11 5.28
CA GLN A 506 9.93 -21.00 6.44
C GLN A 506 9.75 -22.47 5.97
N PRO A 507 10.81 -23.13 5.44
CA PRO A 507 10.70 -24.42 4.72
C PRO A 507 10.19 -25.62 5.53
N GLN A 508 10.10 -25.47 6.85
CA GLN A 508 9.48 -26.42 7.78
C GLN A 508 7.94 -26.32 7.82
N ARG A 509 7.35 -25.21 7.35
CA ARG A 509 5.89 -24.99 7.27
C ARG A 509 5.35 -25.25 5.86
N ARG A 510 4.16 -25.83 5.76
CA ARG A 510 3.37 -25.86 4.52
C ARG A 510 2.55 -24.57 4.38
N MET A 511 2.02 -24.26 3.19
CA MET A 511 1.09 -23.15 3.02
C MET A 511 -0.16 -23.34 3.90
N VAL A 512 -0.74 -24.55 3.89
CA VAL A 512 -1.71 -25.04 4.88
C VAL A 512 -1.34 -26.46 5.32
N HIS A 513 -1.41 -26.74 6.62
CA HIS A 513 -1.17 -28.07 7.14
C HIS A 513 -2.38 -28.98 6.90
N GLN A 514 -2.13 -30.19 6.39
CA GLN A 514 -3.17 -31.10 5.92
C GLN A 514 -3.90 -31.84 7.07
N ASN A 515 -3.42 -31.69 8.31
CA ASN A 515 -4.10 -32.14 9.53
C ASN A 515 -4.86 -30.99 10.23
N GLY A 516 -5.02 -29.83 9.60
CA GLY A 516 -5.66 -28.66 10.20
C GLY A 516 -4.89 -28.00 11.35
N GLU A 517 -3.58 -28.24 11.45
CA GLU A 517 -2.69 -27.57 12.40
C GLU A 517 -2.42 -26.12 11.99
N LEU A 518 -2.82 -25.18 12.82
CA LEU A 518 -2.71 -23.74 12.53
C LEU A 518 -1.25 -23.26 12.57
N ASP A 519 -0.44 -23.67 13.55
CA ASP A 519 0.94 -23.18 13.68
C ASP A 519 1.93 -23.76 12.66
N SER A 520 1.60 -24.94 12.13
CA SER A 520 2.27 -25.60 11.00
C SER A 520 1.86 -24.99 9.64
N SER A 521 0.84 -24.14 9.60
CA SER A 521 0.31 -23.46 8.40
C SER A 521 0.88 -22.07 8.23
N HIS A 522 1.63 -21.84 7.15
CA HIS A 522 2.26 -20.55 6.87
C HIS A 522 1.24 -19.42 6.65
N ILE A 523 0.12 -19.68 5.98
CA ILE A 523 -0.90 -18.65 5.74
C ILE A 523 -1.59 -18.20 7.03
N TRP A 524 -1.76 -19.10 8.01
CA TRP A 524 -2.28 -18.76 9.34
C TRP A 524 -1.34 -17.78 10.06
N ARG A 525 -0.05 -18.14 10.18
CA ARG A 525 0.95 -17.28 10.82
C ARG A 525 1.08 -15.93 10.12
N LYS A 526 0.84 -15.85 8.80
CA LYS A 526 0.80 -14.57 8.06
C LYS A 526 -0.38 -13.65 8.40
N VAL A 527 -1.48 -14.16 8.94
CA VAL A 527 -2.62 -13.34 9.39
C VAL A 527 -2.70 -13.18 10.90
N ALA A 528 -2.28 -14.20 11.66
CA ALA A 528 -2.39 -14.26 13.12
C ALA A 528 -1.24 -13.58 13.87
N ASP A 529 -0.01 -13.64 13.35
CA ASP A 529 1.16 -13.16 14.09
C ASP A 529 1.26 -11.62 14.04
N PRO A 530 1.73 -10.97 15.12
CA PRO A 530 1.96 -9.53 15.11
C PRO A 530 3.03 -9.15 14.07
N PRO A 531 2.94 -7.97 13.41
CA PRO A 531 3.86 -7.56 12.34
C PRO A 531 5.36 -7.65 12.68
N THR A 532 5.70 -7.38 13.94
CA THR A 532 7.07 -7.50 14.49
C THR A 532 7.64 -8.91 14.42
N ALA A 533 6.83 -9.94 14.73
CA ALA A 533 7.24 -11.35 14.64
C ALA A 533 7.28 -11.88 13.19
N GLN A 534 6.76 -11.12 12.23
CA GLN A 534 6.47 -11.59 10.87
C GLN A 534 7.45 -11.14 9.77
N GLY A 535 8.27 -10.11 10.02
CA GLY A 535 9.06 -9.47 8.98
C GLY A 535 8.46 -8.20 8.37
N ILE A 536 7.29 -7.73 8.83
CA ILE A 536 6.41 -6.83 8.07
C ILE A 536 6.01 -5.55 8.81
N TYR A 537 5.62 -4.53 8.05
CA TYR A 537 5.25 -3.21 8.56
C TYR A 537 3.77 -3.07 8.99
N SER A 538 2.88 -3.86 8.41
CA SER A 538 1.43 -3.76 8.59
C SER A 538 0.84 -5.18 8.63
N GLN A 539 -0.14 -5.42 9.51
CA GLN A 539 -0.81 -6.73 9.58
C GLN A 539 -1.67 -6.94 8.34
N MET A 540 -1.87 -8.20 7.93
CA MET A 540 -2.75 -8.52 6.81
C MET A 540 -4.21 -8.21 7.17
N PRO A 541 -4.98 -7.49 6.32
CA PRO A 541 -4.62 -6.98 4.98
C PRO A 541 -3.70 -5.75 4.98
N MET A 542 -2.54 -5.85 4.32
CA MET A 542 -1.59 -4.73 4.18
C MET A 542 -2.22 -3.51 3.48
N HIS A 543 -1.69 -2.32 3.79
CA HIS A 543 -2.16 -1.00 3.32
C HIS A 543 -3.59 -0.61 3.74
N THR A 544 -4.28 -1.45 4.52
CA THR A 544 -5.49 -1.05 5.24
C THR A 544 -5.12 -0.53 6.64
N PRO A 545 -5.71 0.58 7.12
CA PRO A 545 -5.48 1.05 8.48
C PRO A 545 -6.17 0.14 9.49
N GLY A 546 -5.72 0.18 10.75
CA GLY A 546 -6.45 -0.35 11.90
C GLY A 546 -5.79 -1.49 12.68
N ALA A 547 -6.62 -2.20 13.43
CA ALA A 547 -6.30 -3.43 14.16
C ALA A 547 -6.48 -4.68 13.26
N PRO A 548 -6.04 -5.89 13.64
CA PRO A 548 -6.40 -7.10 12.89
C PRO A 548 -7.91 -7.24 12.63
N ASP A 549 -8.29 -7.55 11.38
CA ASP A 549 -9.66 -7.98 11.05
C ASP A 549 -9.91 -9.36 11.65
N CYS A 550 -10.54 -9.42 12.83
CA CYS A 550 -10.81 -10.70 13.51
C CYS A 550 -11.56 -11.72 12.63
N ARG A 551 -12.28 -11.28 11.58
CA ARG A 551 -12.92 -12.17 10.61
C ARG A 551 -11.92 -12.99 9.78
N VAL A 552 -10.71 -12.49 9.54
CA VAL A 552 -9.67 -13.30 8.86
C VAL A 552 -9.26 -14.49 9.72
N LEU A 553 -9.20 -14.31 11.04
CA LEU A 553 -8.82 -15.37 11.99
C LEU A 553 -9.95 -16.38 12.21
N GLU A 554 -11.19 -15.93 12.17
CA GLU A 554 -12.36 -16.83 12.14
C GLU A 554 -12.38 -17.65 10.84
N VAL A 555 -12.37 -16.98 9.68
CA VAL A 555 -12.57 -17.62 8.38
C VAL A 555 -11.39 -18.50 7.97
N MET A 556 -10.15 -18.02 8.11
CA MET A 556 -8.96 -18.84 7.83
C MET A 556 -8.79 -19.93 8.87
N GLY A 557 -9.14 -19.67 10.14
CA GLY A 557 -9.10 -20.66 11.21
C GLY A 557 -9.99 -21.85 10.88
N ARG A 558 -11.29 -21.62 10.68
CA ARG A 558 -12.25 -22.68 10.32
C ARG A 558 -11.86 -23.40 9.03
N TRP A 559 -11.42 -22.69 8.00
CA TRP A 559 -10.96 -23.31 6.75
C TRP A 559 -9.76 -24.25 6.95
N ILE A 560 -8.76 -23.85 7.74
CA ILE A 560 -7.61 -24.71 8.04
C ILE A 560 -8.05 -25.88 8.92
N ARG A 561 -8.83 -25.66 9.98
CA ARG A 561 -9.39 -26.74 10.82
C ARG A 561 -10.23 -27.74 10.01
N SER A 562 -10.84 -27.31 8.90
CA SER A 562 -11.60 -28.20 7.99
C SER A 562 -10.77 -29.25 7.24
N PHE A 563 -9.42 -29.16 7.30
CA PHE A 563 -8.53 -30.25 6.86
C PHE A 563 -8.47 -31.40 7.88
N GLU A 564 -8.74 -31.14 9.17
CA GLU A 564 -8.85 -32.19 10.20
C GLU A 564 -10.24 -32.84 10.13
N SER A 565 -11.30 -32.04 10.26
CA SER A 565 -12.69 -32.47 10.06
C SER A 565 -13.63 -31.26 9.94
N LEU A 566 -14.85 -31.48 9.41
CA LEU A 566 -15.88 -30.45 9.45
C LEU A 566 -16.29 -30.10 10.89
N GLN A 567 -16.29 -31.07 11.81
CA GLN A 567 -16.59 -30.82 13.22
C GLN A 567 -15.55 -29.87 13.85
N ALA A 568 -14.27 -30.08 13.58
CA ALA A 568 -13.18 -29.22 14.06
C ALA A 568 -13.22 -27.78 13.49
N ALA A 569 -13.89 -27.59 12.34
CA ALA A 569 -14.15 -26.27 11.76
C ALA A 569 -15.46 -25.64 12.26
N GLU A 570 -16.42 -26.44 12.75
CA GLU A 570 -17.64 -25.91 13.37
C GLU A 570 -17.41 -25.50 14.82
N THR A 571 -16.60 -26.26 15.58
CA THR A 571 -16.24 -25.95 16.97
C THR A 571 -15.01 -25.07 17.11
N TRP A 572 -14.56 -24.40 16.04
CA TRP A 572 -13.44 -23.45 16.11
C TRP A 572 -13.96 -22.03 16.34
N GLU A 573 -13.46 -21.41 17.41
CA GLU A 573 -13.75 -20.02 17.79
C GLU A 573 -12.46 -19.19 17.76
N ASN A 574 -12.50 -18.01 17.14
CA ASN A 574 -11.40 -17.07 17.26
C ASN A 574 -11.40 -16.36 18.64
N ASN A 575 -10.23 -16.21 19.24
CA ASN A 575 -10.02 -15.42 20.47
C ASN A 575 -9.62 -13.96 20.19
N CYS A 576 -9.90 -13.44 18.98
CA CYS A 576 -9.47 -12.10 18.58
C CYS A 576 -10.36 -11.03 19.22
N LYS A 577 -9.72 -10.03 19.82
CA LYS A 577 -10.39 -8.86 20.40
C LYS A 577 -10.08 -7.64 19.52
N PRO A 578 -11.10 -6.91 19.02
CA PRO A 578 -10.87 -5.67 18.30
C PRO A 578 -10.05 -4.68 19.14
N SER A 579 -8.92 -4.22 18.59
CA SER A 579 -8.08 -3.21 19.25
C SER A 579 -8.47 -1.80 18.80
N SER A 580 -8.38 -0.84 19.72
CA SER A 580 -8.54 0.59 19.42
C SER A 580 -7.24 1.25 18.95
N THR A 581 -6.08 0.59 19.06
CA THR A 581 -4.81 1.17 18.60
C THR A 581 -4.77 1.20 17.07
N LEU A 582 -4.41 2.34 16.48
CA LEU A 582 -4.00 2.41 15.09
C LEU A 582 -2.48 2.24 15.01
N HIS A 583 -2.02 1.27 14.23
CA HIS A 583 -0.61 1.19 13.86
C HIS A 583 -0.44 1.67 12.42
N TRP A 584 0.06 2.90 12.27
CA TRP A 584 0.32 3.52 10.97
C TRP A 584 1.60 4.35 11.05
N ILE A 585 2.50 4.15 10.08
CA ILE A 585 3.74 4.91 9.92
C ILE A 585 3.77 5.41 8.49
N ASP A 586 4.01 6.72 8.32
CA ASP A 586 4.09 7.42 7.04
C ASP A 586 5.08 6.75 6.08
N MET A 587 4.60 6.29 4.93
CA MET A 587 5.42 5.65 3.90
C MET A 587 6.07 6.67 2.96
N ASP A 588 6.84 7.59 3.55
CA ASP A 588 7.61 8.62 2.84
C ASP A 588 9.04 8.13 2.55
N LEU A 589 9.16 7.36 1.47
CA LEU A 589 10.44 6.89 0.94
C LEU A 589 11.11 7.91 -0.01
N THR A 590 10.42 9.00 -0.35
CA THR A 590 10.90 9.97 -1.34
C THR A 590 12.21 10.62 -0.90
N TRP A 591 13.14 10.83 -1.84
CA TRP A 591 14.36 11.56 -1.54
C TRP A 591 14.13 13.06 -1.74
N PRO A 592 14.60 13.92 -0.81
CA PRO A 592 14.68 15.34 -1.08
C PRO A 592 15.42 15.63 -2.39
N SER A 593 14.73 16.27 -3.33
CA SER A 593 15.42 17.22 -4.19
C SER A 593 15.99 18.35 -3.31
N GLY A 594 17.01 18.99 -3.85
CA GLY A 594 17.80 20.02 -3.19
C GLY A 594 19.18 20.09 -3.83
N GLU A 595 19.74 21.30 -3.93
CA GLU A 595 20.97 21.58 -4.68
C GLU A 595 22.23 20.94 -4.08
N THR A 596 22.17 20.47 -2.83
CA THR A 596 23.28 19.80 -2.14
C THR A 596 22.85 18.44 -1.60
N PHE A 597 23.26 17.37 -2.28
CA PHE A 597 23.20 16.02 -1.72
C PHE A 597 24.08 15.91 -0.48
N MET A 598 23.56 15.31 0.60
CA MET A 598 24.31 15.04 1.84
C MET A 598 24.53 13.52 2.03
N PRO A 599 25.79 13.06 2.18
CA PRO A 599 26.10 11.67 2.50
C PRO A 599 25.52 11.23 3.85
N ARG A 600 25.18 9.94 3.99
CA ARG A 600 24.53 9.39 5.20
C ARG A 600 25.40 9.41 6.46
N ARG A 601 26.70 9.62 6.30
CA ARG A 601 27.72 9.78 7.35
C ARG A 601 28.44 11.07 7.00
N ASN A 602 28.23 12.14 7.77
CA ASN A 602 28.79 13.47 7.49
C ASN A 602 30.29 13.55 7.82
N ASP A 603 30.74 12.73 8.76
CA ASP A 603 32.13 12.54 9.17
C ASP A 603 32.97 11.73 8.17
N TRP A 604 32.42 11.29 7.03
CA TRP A 604 33.15 10.45 6.06
C TRP A 604 34.49 11.03 5.58
N LYS A 605 34.66 12.36 5.59
CA LYS A 605 35.93 13.02 5.23
C LYS A 605 37.06 12.74 6.24
N ASP A 606 36.72 12.41 7.48
CA ASP A 606 37.64 12.08 8.58
C ASP A 606 38.22 10.64 8.41
N PRO A 607 39.55 10.44 8.51
CA PRO A 607 40.18 9.13 8.36
C PRO A 607 40.17 8.26 9.63
N VAL A 608 39.75 8.79 10.78
CA VAL A 608 39.71 8.11 12.09
C VAL A 608 38.27 7.80 12.49
N GLU A 609 37.40 8.81 12.56
CA GLU A 609 35.97 8.62 12.90
C GLU A 609 35.09 8.25 11.69
N GLY A 610 35.52 8.67 10.51
CA GLY A 610 34.80 8.51 9.24
C GLY A 610 35.20 7.25 8.50
N MET A 611 35.73 7.44 7.29
CA MET A 611 36.14 6.38 6.37
C MET A 611 37.66 6.10 6.53
N PRO A 612 38.07 4.93 7.05
CA PRO A 612 39.49 4.63 7.29
C PRO A 612 40.35 4.63 6.03
N GLN A 613 41.66 4.85 6.20
CA GLN A 613 42.63 4.94 5.10
C GLN A 613 42.60 3.72 4.16
N LYS A 614 42.40 2.50 4.70
CA LYS A 614 42.27 1.26 3.91
C LYS A 614 41.19 1.29 2.83
N TYR A 615 40.19 2.17 2.94
CA TYR A 615 39.18 2.40 1.89
C TYR A 615 39.56 3.53 0.93
N ARG A 616 40.27 4.56 1.41
CA ARG A 616 40.76 5.69 0.59
C ARG A 616 41.81 5.24 -0.42
N ASP A 617 42.61 4.25 -0.05
CA ASP A 617 43.67 3.68 -0.89
C ASP A 617 43.13 2.73 -1.99
N ILE A 618 41.84 2.37 -1.96
CA ILE A 618 41.24 1.51 -2.99
C ILE A 618 41.09 2.32 -4.28
N GLN A 619 41.69 1.82 -5.36
CA GLN A 619 41.61 2.41 -6.69
C GLN A 619 40.75 1.54 -7.62
N LEU A 620 40.14 2.18 -8.63
CA LEU A 620 39.52 1.49 -9.77
C LEU A 620 40.49 1.60 -10.96
N THR A 621 41.29 0.56 -11.15
CA THR A 621 42.20 0.43 -12.30
C THR A 621 41.42 0.19 -13.60
N GLU A 622 42.06 0.41 -14.74
CA GLU A 622 41.40 0.17 -16.03
C GLU A 622 41.20 -1.32 -16.32
N ASN A 623 42.10 -2.20 -15.86
CA ASN A 623 41.91 -3.66 -15.94
C ASN A 623 40.66 -4.08 -15.14
N LEU A 624 40.51 -3.57 -13.92
CA LEU A 624 39.34 -3.84 -13.08
C LEU A 624 38.08 -3.26 -13.73
N ARG A 625 38.13 -2.04 -14.30
CA ARG A 625 37.02 -1.44 -15.06
C ARG A 625 36.58 -2.31 -16.24
N GLN A 626 37.51 -2.84 -17.01
CA GLN A 626 37.21 -3.75 -18.13
C GLN A 626 36.58 -5.06 -17.63
N ALA A 627 37.11 -5.63 -16.55
CA ALA A 627 36.60 -6.87 -15.97
C ALA A 627 35.17 -6.76 -15.39
N ILE A 628 34.87 -5.66 -14.67
CA ILE A 628 33.56 -5.43 -14.02
C ILE A 628 32.45 -4.97 -14.98
N THR A 629 32.81 -4.54 -16.19
CA THR A 629 31.85 -4.16 -17.25
C THR A 629 31.62 -5.26 -18.28
N THR A 630 32.52 -6.25 -18.38
CA THR A 630 32.35 -7.47 -19.19
C THR A 630 31.13 -8.27 -18.72
N GLU A 631 30.33 -8.79 -19.65
CA GLU A 631 29.16 -9.62 -19.32
C GLU A 631 29.47 -11.12 -19.28
N TYR A 632 28.93 -11.79 -18.27
CA TYR A 632 29.06 -13.24 -18.06
C TYR A 632 27.68 -13.90 -18.15
N PRO A 633 27.58 -15.15 -18.65
CA PRO A 633 26.33 -15.90 -18.63
C PRO A 633 26.04 -16.36 -17.19
N VAL A 634 24.97 -15.83 -16.58
CA VAL A 634 24.63 -16.07 -15.16
C VAL A 634 23.29 -16.78 -14.96
N GLY A 635 22.73 -17.36 -16.03
CA GLY A 635 21.54 -18.18 -15.98
C GLY A 635 20.74 -18.15 -17.28
N TYR A 636 19.42 -18.17 -17.17
CA TYR A 636 18.51 -18.12 -18.32
C TYR A 636 17.42 -17.07 -18.12
N TRP A 637 16.89 -16.57 -19.24
CA TRP A 637 15.65 -15.79 -19.25
C TRP A 637 14.47 -16.66 -18.78
N LEU A 638 13.52 -16.04 -18.06
CA LEU A 638 12.23 -16.68 -17.79
C LEU A 638 11.38 -16.67 -19.06
N LYS A 639 10.74 -17.80 -19.39
CA LYS A 639 9.89 -17.87 -20.57
C LYS A 639 8.57 -17.13 -20.32
N ARG A 640 8.21 -16.22 -21.23
CA ARG A 640 6.88 -15.60 -21.29
C ARG A 640 6.27 -15.74 -22.69
N PRO A 641 4.93 -15.79 -22.85
CA PRO A 641 4.28 -15.86 -24.16
C PRO A 641 4.61 -14.70 -25.11
N ALA A 642 5.01 -13.55 -24.56
CA ALA A 642 5.39 -12.34 -25.29
C ALA A 642 6.87 -12.32 -25.76
N CYS A 643 7.65 -13.37 -25.48
CA CYS A 643 9.09 -13.43 -25.79
C CYS A 643 9.41 -14.44 -26.89
N GLU A 644 10.29 -14.07 -27.82
CA GLU A 644 10.78 -14.91 -28.92
C GLU A 644 12.31 -14.85 -28.98
N PHE A 645 12.95 -15.87 -28.41
CA PHE A 645 14.42 -15.94 -28.27
C PHE A 645 15.11 -16.37 -29.57
N PRO A 646 16.32 -15.85 -29.87
CA PRO A 646 17.06 -16.18 -31.09
C PRO A 646 17.51 -17.65 -31.11
N LYS A 647 17.63 -18.22 -32.32
CA LYS A 647 18.17 -19.57 -32.54
C LYS A 647 19.70 -19.56 -32.63
N THR A 648 20.34 -19.26 -31.50
CA THR A 648 21.81 -19.17 -31.37
C THR A 648 22.41 -20.50 -30.91
N ASP A 649 23.58 -20.87 -31.46
CA ASP A 649 24.47 -21.89 -30.88
C ASP A 649 25.69 -21.23 -30.21
N LEU A 650 26.24 -21.86 -29.18
CA LEU A 650 27.48 -21.41 -28.54
C LEU A 650 28.67 -22.26 -29.02
N PRO A 651 29.82 -21.65 -29.33
CA PRO A 651 31.09 -22.35 -29.52
C PRO A 651 31.44 -23.27 -28.32
N PRO A 652 32.12 -24.42 -28.53
CA PRO A 652 32.39 -25.40 -27.47
C PRO A 652 33.06 -24.82 -26.23
N GLU A 653 34.01 -23.89 -26.40
CA GLU A 653 34.75 -23.24 -25.32
C GLU A 653 33.90 -22.28 -24.47
N LYS A 654 32.67 -21.96 -24.91
CA LYS A 654 31.70 -21.12 -24.18
C LYS A 654 30.56 -21.93 -23.54
N ARG A 655 30.56 -23.27 -23.66
CA ARG A 655 29.53 -24.18 -23.11
C ARG A 655 29.84 -24.55 -21.66
N LEU A 656 29.40 -23.73 -20.70
CA LEU A 656 29.66 -23.95 -19.28
C LEU A 656 28.93 -25.21 -18.74
N PRO A 657 29.48 -25.94 -17.74
CA PRO A 657 28.89 -27.19 -17.24
C PRO A 657 27.44 -27.04 -16.75
N TRP A 658 27.10 -25.91 -16.11
CA TRP A 658 25.72 -25.63 -15.69
C TRP A 658 24.72 -25.56 -16.86
N MET A 659 25.17 -25.27 -18.09
CA MET A 659 24.33 -25.27 -19.29
C MET A 659 24.01 -26.68 -19.80
N MET A 660 24.82 -27.68 -19.47
CA MET A 660 24.86 -28.97 -20.16
C MET A 660 24.24 -30.12 -19.34
N LYS A 661 23.68 -31.12 -20.02
CA LYS A 661 23.22 -32.41 -19.47
C LYS A 661 23.88 -33.52 -20.29
N GLY A 662 25.04 -33.97 -19.84
CA GLY A 662 25.95 -34.74 -20.69
C GLY A 662 26.43 -33.87 -21.86
N THR A 663 26.34 -34.38 -23.09
CA THR A 663 26.75 -33.64 -24.30
C THR A 663 25.69 -32.68 -24.85
N GLN A 664 24.46 -32.69 -24.32
CA GLN A 664 23.34 -31.87 -24.82
C GLN A 664 23.08 -30.64 -23.94
N PRO A 665 22.63 -29.50 -24.51
CA PRO A 665 22.20 -28.34 -23.72
C PRO A 665 20.90 -28.62 -22.94
N LYS A 666 20.78 -28.06 -21.73
CA LYS A 666 19.56 -28.12 -20.90
C LYS A 666 18.42 -27.25 -21.45
N ARG A 667 18.75 -26.14 -22.12
CA ARG A 667 17.85 -25.20 -22.80
C ARG A 667 18.57 -24.61 -24.03
N PRO A 668 17.87 -24.16 -25.08
CA PRO A 668 18.50 -23.50 -26.23
C PRO A 668 19.39 -22.32 -25.81
N TYR A 669 20.56 -22.16 -26.42
CA TYR A 669 21.56 -21.20 -25.95
C TYR A 669 21.13 -19.73 -26.10
N GLY A 670 20.27 -19.40 -27.07
CA GLY A 670 19.64 -18.06 -27.17
C GLY A 670 18.70 -17.71 -26.01
N GLU A 671 18.40 -18.64 -25.11
CA GLU A 671 17.66 -18.39 -23.86
C GLU A 671 18.59 -18.05 -22.67
N ILE A 672 19.91 -17.99 -22.86
CA ILE A 672 20.87 -17.62 -21.81
C ILE A 672 20.75 -16.13 -21.46
N TYR A 673 20.80 -15.85 -20.16
CA TYR A 673 20.84 -14.51 -19.61
C TYR A 673 22.27 -14.14 -19.24
N TYR A 674 22.72 -13.01 -19.76
CA TYR A 674 24.03 -12.42 -19.50
C TYR A 674 23.88 -11.23 -18.56
N ALA A 675 24.90 -10.96 -17.75
CA ALA A 675 24.97 -9.77 -16.90
C ALA A 675 26.42 -9.38 -16.61
N SER A 676 26.65 -8.07 -16.42
CA SER A 676 27.87 -7.56 -15.81
C SER A 676 27.94 -7.94 -14.31
N PRO A 677 29.14 -8.06 -13.72
CA PRO A 677 29.34 -8.23 -12.28
C PRO A 677 28.53 -7.24 -11.43
N GLY A 678 28.48 -5.97 -11.85
CA GLY A 678 27.72 -4.93 -11.14
C GLY A 678 26.22 -5.22 -11.07
N ALA A 679 25.61 -5.56 -12.21
CA ALA A 679 24.20 -5.91 -12.27
C ALA A 679 23.89 -7.17 -11.46
N HIS A 680 24.73 -8.21 -11.56
CA HIS A 680 24.55 -9.47 -10.84
C HIS A 680 24.65 -9.28 -9.33
N PHE A 681 25.71 -8.64 -8.81
CA PHE A 681 25.85 -8.44 -7.37
C PHE A 681 24.85 -7.43 -6.83
N PHE A 682 24.54 -6.33 -7.54
CA PHE A 682 23.51 -5.40 -7.07
C PHE A 682 22.17 -6.12 -6.89
N LYS A 683 21.72 -6.91 -7.89
CA LYS A 683 20.48 -7.70 -7.80
C LYS A 683 20.47 -8.65 -6.61
N ASN A 684 21.52 -9.44 -6.44
CA ASN A 684 21.54 -10.53 -5.45
C ASN A 684 21.82 -10.06 -4.01
N THR A 685 22.58 -8.97 -3.87
CA THR A 685 23.16 -8.50 -2.60
C THR A 685 22.51 -7.21 -2.09
N CYS A 686 22.20 -6.24 -2.96
CA CYS A 686 21.78 -4.89 -2.55
C CYS A 686 20.29 -4.59 -2.80
N ALA A 687 19.73 -5.04 -3.93
CA ALA A 687 18.37 -4.71 -4.38
C ALA A 687 17.26 -5.15 -3.41
N LYS A 688 17.53 -6.16 -2.56
CA LYS A 688 16.64 -6.57 -1.47
C LYS A 688 16.32 -5.41 -0.53
N CYS A 689 17.30 -4.56 -0.21
CA CYS A 689 17.09 -3.34 0.55
C CYS A 689 16.81 -2.15 -0.37
N HIS A 690 17.64 -1.92 -1.39
CA HIS A 690 17.63 -0.67 -2.18
C HIS A 690 16.63 -0.63 -3.34
N GLY A 691 15.77 -1.64 -3.47
CA GLY A 691 14.89 -1.82 -4.62
C GLY A 691 15.64 -2.32 -5.86
N PRO A 692 14.93 -2.95 -6.83
CA PRO A 692 15.55 -3.39 -8.10
C PRO A 692 16.03 -2.22 -8.96
N LYS A 693 15.53 -1.00 -8.69
CA LYS A 693 15.92 0.25 -9.36
C LYS A 693 17.00 1.05 -8.62
N GLY A 694 17.37 0.67 -7.39
CA GLY A 694 18.25 1.51 -6.56
C GLY A 694 17.56 2.79 -6.03
N ASP A 695 16.23 2.89 -6.10
CA ASP A 695 15.42 3.99 -5.60
C ASP A 695 15.19 3.94 -4.08
N GLY A 696 15.66 2.89 -3.40
CA GLY A 696 15.44 2.70 -1.97
C GLY A 696 14.04 2.18 -1.64
N ASP A 697 13.21 1.83 -2.64
CA ASP A 697 11.91 1.22 -2.41
C ASP A 697 11.94 -0.29 -2.59
N SER A 698 11.68 -1.00 -1.50
CA SER A 698 11.44 -2.43 -1.50
C SER A 698 10.51 -2.79 -0.32
N PRO A 699 9.88 -3.98 -0.35
CA PRO A 699 9.14 -4.50 0.81
C PRO A 699 9.98 -4.51 2.10
N LEU A 700 11.30 -4.72 1.98
CA LEU A 700 12.22 -4.72 3.12
C LEU A 700 12.58 -3.29 3.56
N ALA A 701 12.73 -2.34 2.64
CA ALA A 701 12.92 -0.93 2.98
C ALA A 701 11.72 -0.36 3.75
N ARG A 702 10.50 -0.72 3.32
CA ARG A 702 9.24 -0.38 4.00
C ARG A 702 9.16 -1.01 5.39
N SER A 703 9.58 -2.28 5.55
CA SER A 703 9.72 -2.89 6.88
C SER A 703 10.76 -2.17 7.75
N ILE A 704 11.95 -1.82 7.23
CA ILE A 704 13.00 -1.10 7.97
C ILE A 704 12.52 0.30 8.42
N LEU A 705 11.83 1.04 7.55
CA LEU A 705 11.20 2.33 7.86
C LEU A 705 10.22 2.17 9.03
N ASN A 706 9.30 1.21 8.95
CA ASN A 706 8.29 0.99 9.98
C ASN A 706 8.89 0.50 11.31
N TRP A 707 9.82 -0.47 11.24
CA TRP A 707 10.48 -1.05 12.41
C TRP A 707 11.42 -0.09 13.16
N SER A 708 11.80 1.01 12.52
CA SER A 708 12.58 2.10 13.14
C SER A 708 11.74 3.32 13.53
N GLY A 709 10.40 3.24 13.47
CA GLY A 709 9.53 4.38 13.76
C GLY A 709 9.70 5.54 12.77
N GLY A 710 10.16 5.27 11.54
CA GLY A 710 10.56 6.25 10.55
C GLY A 710 12.04 6.68 10.62
N GLY A 711 12.76 6.33 11.69
CA GLY A 711 14.13 6.81 11.97
C GLY A 711 15.23 6.26 11.05
N VAL A 712 15.05 5.07 10.48
CA VAL A 712 15.98 4.44 9.54
C VAL A 712 15.32 4.34 8.17
N ARG A 713 15.94 4.96 7.16
CA ARG A 713 15.56 4.84 5.74
C ARG A 713 16.72 4.29 4.95
N VAL A 714 16.46 3.32 4.08
CA VAL A 714 17.43 2.84 3.07
C VAL A 714 17.85 4.00 2.16
N ALA A 715 19.06 3.93 1.58
CA ALA A 715 19.51 4.94 0.65
C ALA A 715 18.86 4.76 -0.73
N ASN A 716 18.16 5.80 -1.19
CA ASN A 716 17.91 5.99 -2.61
C ASN A 716 19.25 6.38 -3.26
N PHE A 717 19.74 5.53 -4.16
CA PHE A 717 20.96 5.79 -4.94
C PHE A 717 20.68 6.69 -6.15
N MET A 718 19.53 6.51 -6.82
CA MET A 718 19.17 7.20 -8.06
C MET A 718 18.85 8.69 -7.89
N GLU A 719 18.25 9.09 -6.77
CA GLU A 719 18.00 10.50 -6.41
C GLU A 719 19.05 11.03 -5.42
N GLY A 720 19.67 10.13 -4.65
CA GLY A 720 20.73 10.45 -3.69
C GLY A 720 22.10 10.52 -4.34
N MET A 721 22.96 9.55 -4.04
CA MET A 721 24.39 9.57 -4.36
C MET A 721 24.70 9.76 -5.86
N PHE A 722 23.91 9.14 -6.74
CA PHE A 722 24.07 9.24 -8.20
C PHE A 722 23.01 10.18 -8.82
N GLY A 723 22.28 10.92 -7.99
CA GLY A 723 21.26 11.88 -8.41
C GLY A 723 21.79 12.99 -9.30
N ASN A 724 20.85 13.66 -9.99
CA ASN A 724 21.13 14.67 -11.00
C ASN A 724 22.09 14.14 -12.09
N LYS A 725 21.81 12.93 -12.62
CA LYS A 725 22.66 12.24 -13.62
C LYS A 725 24.14 12.17 -13.21
N ASN A 726 24.38 11.73 -11.98
CA ASN A 726 25.69 11.65 -11.31
C ASN A 726 26.33 12.98 -10.87
N GLU A 727 25.69 14.14 -11.03
CA GLU A 727 26.27 15.41 -10.51
C GLU A 727 26.44 15.40 -8.98
N ASN A 728 25.58 14.67 -8.26
CA ASN A 728 25.69 14.51 -6.80
C ASN A 728 26.98 13.78 -6.36
N LEU A 729 27.72 13.15 -7.27
CA LEU A 729 29.05 12.60 -6.97
C LEU A 729 30.07 13.69 -6.62
N LYS A 730 29.90 14.94 -7.08
CA LYS A 730 30.80 16.08 -6.76
C LYS A 730 30.91 16.33 -5.25
N THR A 731 29.90 15.96 -4.46
CA THR A 731 29.96 16.02 -2.98
C THR A 731 31.09 15.17 -2.38
N PHE A 732 31.55 14.13 -3.11
CA PHE A 732 32.65 13.25 -2.70
C PHE A 732 34.03 13.71 -3.18
N ASP A 733 34.15 14.87 -3.81
CA ASP A 733 35.45 15.43 -4.17
C ASP A 733 36.19 15.97 -2.93
N ILE A 734 37.48 15.65 -2.87
CA ILE A 734 38.49 16.26 -1.99
C ILE A 734 39.72 16.50 -2.87
N ASP A 735 40.14 17.75 -3.00
CA ASP A 735 41.37 18.18 -3.70
C ASP A 735 41.54 17.60 -5.12
N GLY A 736 40.42 17.42 -5.84
CA GLY A 736 40.36 16.88 -7.20
C GLY A 736 40.21 15.36 -7.31
N VAL A 737 40.21 14.63 -6.18
CA VAL A 737 39.97 13.18 -6.12
C VAL A 737 38.55 12.89 -5.68
N ASN A 738 37.79 12.16 -6.51
CA ASN A 738 36.44 11.71 -6.16
C ASN A 738 36.48 10.42 -5.32
N TYR A 739 35.98 10.49 -4.09
CA TYR A 739 35.94 9.35 -3.16
C TYR A 739 34.60 8.59 -3.16
N GLY A 740 33.75 8.78 -4.18
CA GLY A 740 32.39 8.22 -4.20
C GLY A 740 32.34 6.69 -4.16
N GLY A 741 33.19 6.02 -4.93
CA GLY A 741 33.24 4.56 -4.95
C GLY A 741 33.78 3.97 -3.66
N GLN A 742 34.84 4.56 -3.12
CA GLN A 742 35.42 4.23 -1.82
C GLN A 742 34.39 4.40 -0.69
N TYR A 743 33.59 5.48 -0.73
CA TYR A 743 32.49 5.69 0.20
C TYR A 743 31.41 4.60 0.12
N LEU A 744 31.01 4.19 -1.09
CA LEU A 744 30.04 3.11 -1.28
C LEU A 744 30.58 1.77 -0.76
N ILE A 745 31.84 1.43 -1.07
CA ILE A 745 32.51 0.22 -0.58
C ILE A 745 32.59 0.22 0.94
N TRP A 746 33.07 1.32 1.55
CA TRP A 746 33.14 1.48 3.01
C TRP A 746 31.76 1.31 3.67
N MET A 747 30.74 2.01 3.18
CA MET A 747 29.38 1.95 3.72
C MET A 747 28.76 0.55 3.65
N ALA A 748 29.15 -0.27 2.68
CA ALA A 748 28.66 -1.65 2.52
C ALA A 748 29.58 -2.73 3.15
N MET A 749 30.70 -2.35 3.76
CA MET A 749 31.64 -3.23 4.46
C MET A 749 31.66 -3.01 5.98
N GLU A 750 31.73 -1.76 6.45
CA GLU A 750 31.72 -1.43 7.89
C GLU A 750 31.07 -0.07 8.24
N GLY A 751 30.95 0.87 7.29
CA GLY A 751 30.48 2.24 7.54
C GLY A 751 29.01 2.39 7.97
N THR A 752 28.16 1.40 7.68
CA THR A 752 26.74 1.42 8.11
C THR A 752 26.59 1.16 9.61
N ARG A 753 26.58 2.24 10.43
CA ARG A 753 26.39 2.18 11.89
C ARG A 753 24.95 1.85 12.37
N VAL A 754 24.05 1.41 11.47
CA VAL A 754 22.65 1.03 11.82
C VAL A 754 22.63 -0.29 12.59
N LYS A 755 22.06 -0.28 13.80
CA LYS A 755 21.80 -1.50 14.57
C LYS A 755 20.36 -1.99 14.34
N PHE A 756 20.25 -3.27 14.04
CA PHE A 756 18.99 -3.96 13.71
C PHE A 756 18.53 -4.78 14.93
N PRO A 757 17.27 -4.65 15.39
CA PRO A 757 16.74 -5.47 16.50
C PRO A 757 16.78 -6.99 16.22
N PRO A 758 16.84 -7.86 17.25
CA PRO A 758 16.87 -9.32 17.07
C PRO A 758 15.70 -9.87 16.24
N GLU A 759 14.52 -9.27 16.36
CA GLU A 759 13.30 -9.58 15.61
C GLU A 759 13.51 -9.39 14.10
N VAL A 760 14.29 -8.39 13.71
CA VAL A 760 14.52 -8.00 12.30
C VAL A 760 15.76 -8.66 11.71
N ALA A 761 16.73 -9.06 12.54
CA ALA A 761 18.01 -9.62 12.11
C ALA A 761 17.85 -10.85 11.19
N SER A 762 16.84 -11.69 11.46
CA SER A 762 16.50 -12.85 10.62
C SER A 762 16.15 -12.49 9.17
N ALA A 763 15.59 -11.30 8.93
CA ALA A 763 15.25 -10.78 7.60
C ALA A 763 16.39 -9.99 6.95
N MET A 764 17.34 -9.47 7.74
CA MET A 764 18.55 -8.80 7.22
C MET A 764 19.62 -9.81 6.76
N GLY A 765 19.66 -10.99 7.38
CA GLY A 765 20.73 -11.95 7.21
C GLY A 765 21.99 -11.61 8.04
N LYS A 766 23.00 -12.49 7.98
CA LYS A 766 24.16 -12.51 8.88
C LYS A 766 24.89 -11.15 9.03
N HIS A 767 25.00 -10.38 7.96
CA HIS A 767 25.85 -9.18 7.90
C HIS A 767 25.10 -7.86 8.14
N GLY A 768 23.79 -7.90 8.41
CA GLY A 768 23.01 -6.68 8.64
C GLY A 768 23.04 -5.75 7.43
N GLY A 769 23.55 -4.52 7.60
CA GLY A 769 23.75 -3.57 6.50
C GLY A 769 25.05 -3.77 5.68
N GLN A 770 25.98 -4.60 6.17
CA GLN A 770 27.33 -4.72 5.64
C GLN A 770 27.43 -5.78 4.52
N MET A 771 26.59 -5.61 3.49
CA MET A 771 26.24 -6.65 2.53
C MET A 771 27.42 -7.18 1.69
N LEU A 772 28.51 -6.43 1.52
CA LEU A 772 29.70 -6.92 0.79
C LEU A 772 30.44 -8.05 1.54
N ASN A 773 30.23 -8.22 2.86
CA ASN A 773 30.74 -9.40 3.57
C ASN A 773 30.06 -10.71 3.11
N GLY A 774 28.87 -10.64 2.49
CA GLY A 774 28.27 -11.80 1.80
C GLY A 774 29.01 -12.21 0.52
N ILE A 775 29.70 -11.26 -0.14
CA ILE A 775 30.60 -11.56 -1.27
C ILE A 775 31.86 -12.27 -0.76
N ARG A 776 32.41 -11.86 0.38
CA ARG A 776 33.55 -12.56 1.01
C ARG A 776 33.25 -14.04 1.25
N GLU A 777 32.11 -14.37 1.85
CA GLU A 777 31.72 -15.77 2.08
C GLU A 777 31.58 -16.58 0.78
N LYS A 778 31.08 -15.96 -0.29
CA LYS A 778 30.99 -16.58 -1.62
C LYS A 778 32.35 -16.72 -2.32
N CYS A 779 33.27 -15.78 -2.15
CA CYS A 779 34.64 -15.87 -2.64
C CYS A 779 35.45 -16.91 -1.87
N LEU A 780 35.25 -17.05 -0.55
CA LEU A 780 35.86 -18.11 0.25
C LEU A 780 35.51 -19.51 -0.30
N SER A 781 34.27 -19.71 -0.74
CA SER A 781 33.87 -20.95 -1.44
C SER A 781 34.60 -21.19 -2.77
N GLN A 782 35.26 -20.20 -3.39
CA GLN A 782 36.07 -20.40 -4.60
C GLN A 782 37.46 -20.99 -4.31
N ILE A 783 37.88 -21.02 -3.04
CA ILE A 783 39.18 -21.57 -2.58
C ILE A 783 39.04 -22.63 -1.46
N SER A 784 37.90 -22.71 -0.78
CA SER A 784 37.65 -23.65 0.32
C SER A 784 37.59 -25.11 -0.16
N ILE A 785 38.29 -25.99 0.55
CA ILE A 785 38.24 -27.45 0.32
C ILE A 785 36.89 -28.04 0.78
N GLU A 786 36.37 -27.63 1.95
CA GLU A 786 35.11 -28.18 2.50
C GLU A 786 33.87 -27.78 1.70
N LYS A 787 33.85 -26.55 1.15
CA LYS A 787 32.66 -25.91 0.57
C LYS A 787 32.97 -25.32 -0.79
N ALA A 788 33.67 -26.09 -1.60
CA ALA A 788 34.12 -25.72 -2.93
C ALA A 788 32.96 -25.34 -3.88
N SER A 789 33.15 -24.23 -4.60
CA SER A 789 32.23 -23.74 -5.62
C SER A 789 32.29 -24.63 -6.87
N SER A 790 31.14 -25.16 -7.31
CA SER A 790 31.08 -26.01 -8.49
C SER A 790 30.82 -25.20 -9.77
N PRO A 791 31.51 -25.49 -10.89
CA PRO A 791 31.16 -25.00 -12.24
C PRO A 791 29.75 -25.37 -12.73
N ASN A 792 29.01 -26.19 -11.97
CA ASN A 792 27.58 -26.46 -12.18
C ASN A 792 26.65 -25.40 -11.58
N PHE A 793 27.16 -24.42 -10.84
CA PHE A 793 26.40 -23.25 -10.40
C PHE A 793 26.47 -22.13 -11.44
N MET A 794 25.34 -21.44 -11.64
CA MET A 794 25.22 -20.37 -12.66
C MET A 794 26.01 -19.11 -12.30
N ASP A 795 26.34 -18.91 -11.02
CA ASP A 795 27.15 -17.81 -10.51
C ASP A 795 28.67 -18.12 -10.45
N HIS A 796 29.10 -19.33 -10.83
CA HIS A 796 30.50 -19.76 -10.66
C HIS A 796 31.50 -18.84 -11.37
N GLU A 797 31.34 -18.62 -12.68
CA GLU A 797 32.28 -17.85 -13.49
C GLU A 797 32.30 -16.36 -13.12
N ILE A 798 31.16 -15.77 -12.76
CA ILE A 798 31.10 -14.34 -12.44
C ILE A 798 31.70 -14.03 -11.06
N PHE A 799 31.56 -14.95 -10.09
CA PHE A 799 32.36 -14.87 -8.86
C PHE A 799 33.84 -15.12 -9.16
N ARG A 800 34.19 -16.14 -9.95
CA ARG A 800 35.59 -16.43 -10.31
C ARG A 800 36.28 -15.22 -10.96
N ALA A 801 35.63 -14.57 -11.92
CA ALA A 801 36.14 -13.38 -12.58
C ALA A 801 36.45 -12.23 -11.62
N VAL A 802 35.67 -12.05 -10.55
CA VAL A 802 35.75 -10.89 -9.66
C VAL A 802 36.61 -11.15 -8.43
N CYS A 803 36.50 -12.33 -7.81
CA CYS A 803 37.30 -12.66 -6.62
C CYS A 803 38.80 -12.71 -6.95
N PHE A 804 39.15 -13.16 -8.16
CA PHE A 804 40.54 -13.30 -8.62
C PHE A 804 41.07 -12.07 -9.41
N MET A 805 40.28 -11.01 -9.62
CA MET A 805 40.72 -9.83 -10.38
C MET A 805 41.71 -8.97 -9.61
N GLU A 806 42.89 -8.71 -10.20
CA GLU A 806 44.02 -7.99 -9.57
C GLU A 806 44.34 -8.49 -8.14
N ASN A 807 44.18 -9.80 -7.94
CA ASN A 807 44.26 -10.49 -6.66
C ASN A 807 45.11 -11.76 -6.79
N LEU A 808 45.43 -12.44 -5.68
CA LEU A 808 46.12 -13.73 -5.73
C LEU A 808 45.29 -14.77 -6.50
N TYR A 809 45.93 -15.55 -7.39
CA TYR A 809 45.25 -16.47 -8.30
C TYR A 809 44.76 -17.77 -7.63
N ALA A 810 43.85 -18.49 -8.31
CA ALA A 810 43.32 -19.77 -7.82
C ALA A 810 44.42 -20.83 -7.70
N GLY A 811 44.72 -21.29 -6.47
CA GLY A 811 45.82 -22.21 -6.18
C GLY A 811 47.16 -21.54 -5.86
N HIS A 812 47.16 -20.24 -5.50
CA HIS A 812 48.34 -19.57 -4.94
C HIS A 812 48.66 -20.10 -3.52
N PRO A 813 49.94 -20.29 -3.12
CA PRO A 813 50.32 -20.83 -1.81
C PRO A 813 49.72 -20.08 -0.60
N ASP A 814 49.74 -18.74 -0.61
CA ASP A 814 49.09 -17.89 0.41
C ASP A 814 47.56 -18.09 0.55
N LEU A 815 46.91 -18.85 -0.36
CA LEU A 815 45.49 -19.22 -0.28
C LEU A 815 45.27 -20.72 0.05
N GLU A 816 46.33 -21.46 0.36
CA GLU A 816 46.21 -22.87 0.76
C GLU A 816 45.50 -23.03 2.11
N PHE A 817 44.80 -24.16 2.23
CA PHE A 817 44.20 -24.63 3.47
C PHE A 817 44.98 -25.86 3.97
N ASP A 818 45.08 -26.00 5.29
CA ASP A 818 45.55 -27.23 5.91
C ASP A 818 44.49 -28.34 5.74
N PRO A 819 44.82 -29.48 5.09
CA PRO A 819 43.87 -30.58 4.88
C PRO A 819 43.41 -31.26 6.18
N ALA A 820 44.12 -31.08 7.30
CA ALA A 820 43.75 -31.70 8.58
C ALA A 820 42.76 -30.87 9.41
N SER A 821 42.88 -29.54 9.41
CA SER A 821 42.03 -28.62 10.19
C SER A 821 40.99 -27.83 9.38
N GLY A 822 41.08 -27.86 8.05
CA GLY A 822 40.20 -27.09 7.16
C GLY A 822 40.41 -25.57 7.22
N GLN A 823 41.45 -25.09 7.91
CA GLN A 823 41.75 -23.67 8.08
C GLN A 823 42.78 -23.17 7.05
N PRO A 824 42.78 -21.87 6.69
CA PRO A 824 43.86 -21.27 5.90
C PRO A 824 45.23 -21.46 6.54
N ARG A 825 46.26 -21.75 5.74
CA ARG A 825 47.67 -21.71 6.18
C ARG A 825 48.14 -20.28 6.49
N HIS A 826 47.58 -19.30 5.79
CA HIS A 826 47.89 -17.88 5.90
C HIS A 826 46.59 -17.06 6.08
N PRO A 827 45.96 -17.08 7.28
CA PRO A 827 44.66 -16.45 7.51
C PRO A 827 44.63 -14.96 7.14
N GLU A 828 45.71 -14.22 7.44
CA GLU A 828 45.88 -12.81 7.12
C GLU A 828 45.93 -12.53 5.61
N ARG A 829 46.46 -13.47 4.82
CA ARG A 829 46.49 -13.38 3.35
C ARG A 829 45.12 -13.68 2.76
N VAL A 830 44.43 -14.70 3.28
CA VAL A 830 43.06 -15.00 2.86
C VAL A 830 42.11 -13.85 3.22
N GLU A 831 42.22 -13.24 4.40
CA GLU A 831 41.41 -12.07 4.76
C GLU A 831 41.68 -10.87 3.83
N ALA A 832 42.95 -10.56 3.53
CA ALA A 832 43.29 -9.49 2.57
C ALA A 832 42.80 -9.79 1.14
N TRP A 833 42.85 -11.05 0.71
CA TRP A 833 42.30 -11.52 -0.57
C TRP A 833 40.77 -11.37 -0.61
N LEU A 834 40.07 -11.71 0.48
CA LEU A 834 38.63 -11.58 0.61
C LEU A 834 38.17 -10.12 0.63
N ASP A 835 38.85 -9.25 1.37
CA ASP A 835 38.57 -7.82 1.38
C ASP A 835 38.74 -7.23 -0.03
N ARG A 836 39.84 -7.52 -0.74
CA ARG A 836 40.03 -7.09 -2.13
C ARG A 836 38.92 -7.60 -3.07
N ALA A 837 38.55 -8.87 -2.95
CA ALA A 837 37.45 -9.45 -3.73
C ALA A 837 36.10 -8.74 -3.48
N ALA A 838 35.84 -8.32 -2.24
CA ALA A 838 34.67 -7.53 -1.88
C ALA A 838 34.74 -6.09 -2.41
N TRP A 839 35.92 -5.47 -2.42
CA TRP A 839 36.14 -4.15 -3.03
C TRP A 839 35.92 -4.16 -4.54
N ASN A 840 36.41 -5.20 -5.24
CA ASN A 840 36.16 -5.41 -6.68
C ASN A 840 34.66 -5.48 -6.99
N ALA A 841 33.90 -6.24 -6.19
CA ALA A 841 32.44 -6.33 -6.33
C ALA A 841 31.74 -5.01 -5.99
N GLY A 842 32.23 -4.25 -5.03
CA GLY A 842 31.73 -2.92 -4.69
C GLY A 842 31.96 -1.87 -5.79
N TRP A 843 33.13 -1.90 -6.45
CA TRP A 843 33.39 -1.10 -7.66
C TRP A 843 32.46 -1.47 -8.81
N ALA A 844 32.21 -2.77 -9.01
CA ALA A 844 31.27 -3.24 -10.01
C ALA A 844 29.85 -2.69 -9.77
N ILE A 845 29.38 -2.73 -8.51
CA ILE A 845 28.09 -2.16 -8.11
C ILE A 845 28.07 -0.64 -8.29
N TYR A 846 29.15 0.07 -7.96
CA TYR A 846 29.26 1.52 -8.12
C TYR A 846 29.15 1.97 -9.59
N GLU A 847 29.91 1.35 -10.51
CA GLU A 847 29.83 1.70 -11.93
C GLU A 847 28.47 1.30 -12.55
N TYR A 848 27.86 0.18 -12.11
CA TYR A 848 26.50 -0.19 -12.54
C TYR A 848 25.43 0.79 -12.04
N LEU A 849 25.49 1.29 -10.80
CA LEU A 849 24.54 2.29 -10.30
C LEU A 849 24.72 3.65 -11.00
N LYS A 850 25.96 4.04 -11.30
CA LYS A 850 26.31 5.23 -12.09
C LYS A 850 25.83 5.13 -13.54
N GLU A 851 25.90 3.94 -14.13
CA GLU A 851 25.33 3.62 -15.45
C GLU A 851 23.79 3.73 -15.43
N MET A 852 23.12 3.10 -14.45
CA MET A 852 21.66 3.22 -14.27
C MET A 852 21.19 4.67 -14.12
N ALA A 853 21.87 5.45 -13.26
CA ALA A 853 21.54 6.86 -13.01
C ALA A 853 21.78 7.78 -14.23
N SER A 854 22.52 7.31 -15.23
CA SER A 854 22.67 7.99 -16.53
C SER A 854 21.47 7.75 -17.47
N GLY A 855 20.54 6.86 -17.10
CA GLY A 855 19.35 6.48 -17.87
C GLY A 855 19.45 5.13 -18.59
N THR A 856 20.56 4.40 -18.44
CA THR A 856 20.75 3.09 -19.08
C THR A 856 19.90 2.03 -18.41
N VAL A 857 19.09 1.31 -19.20
CA VAL A 857 18.23 0.23 -18.70
C VAL A 857 18.84 -1.13 -19.05
N ARG A 858 19.26 -1.90 -18.04
CA ARG A 858 19.60 -3.32 -18.19
C ARG A 858 18.43 -4.19 -17.70
N PRO A 859 17.68 -4.87 -18.58
CA PRO A 859 16.52 -5.68 -18.17
C PRO A 859 16.93 -6.88 -17.33
N ASN A 860 16.16 -7.20 -16.28
CA ASN A 860 16.32 -8.43 -15.51
C ASN A 860 15.99 -9.67 -16.35
N ASN A 861 16.49 -10.83 -15.94
CA ASN A 861 16.23 -12.12 -16.59
C ASN A 861 14.74 -12.53 -16.66
N ASP A 862 13.84 -11.91 -15.89
CA ASP A 862 12.40 -12.11 -16.04
C ASP A 862 11.76 -11.19 -17.08
N GLN A 863 12.42 -10.11 -17.51
CA GLN A 863 11.92 -9.03 -18.38
C GLN A 863 12.30 -9.25 -19.86
N CYS A 864 12.22 -10.49 -20.35
CA CYS A 864 12.60 -10.83 -21.73
C CYS A 864 11.83 -10.03 -22.80
N GLU A 865 10.64 -9.53 -22.48
CA GLU A 865 9.80 -8.70 -23.35
C GLU A 865 10.42 -7.33 -23.71
N MET A 866 11.47 -6.92 -23.00
CA MET A 866 12.21 -5.68 -23.27
C MET A 866 13.33 -5.84 -24.31
N VAL A 867 13.70 -7.08 -24.66
CA VAL A 867 14.82 -7.40 -25.58
C VAL A 867 14.35 -8.29 -26.74
N TYR A 868 13.46 -9.24 -26.46
CA TYR A 868 13.06 -10.32 -27.36
C TYR A 868 11.55 -10.30 -27.62
N LYS A 869 10.98 -9.11 -27.85
CA LYS A 869 9.53 -8.92 -28.00
C LYS A 869 8.99 -9.65 -29.24
N LYS A 870 8.12 -10.63 -29.02
CA LYS A 870 7.48 -11.41 -30.09
C LYS A 870 6.71 -10.50 -31.06
N GLY A 871 7.03 -10.59 -32.36
CA GLY A 871 6.41 -9.77 -33.40
C GLY A 871 6.81 -8.29 -33.41
N GLY A 872 7.87 -7.90 -32.71
CA GLY A 872 8.51 -6.59 -32.86
C GLY A 872 9.66 -6.63 -33.87
N THR A 873 9.86 -5.52 -34.57
CA THR A 873 11.11 -5.15 -35.26
C THR A 873 12.03 -4.43 -34.28
#